data_AF-A0A818H0F2-F1
#
_entry.id   AF-A0A818H0F2-F1
#
_cell.length_a   1.000
_cell.length_b   1.000
_cell.length_c   1.000
_cell.angle_alpha   90.00
_cell.angle_beta   90.00
_cell.angle_gamma   90.00
#
_symmetry.space_group_name_H-M   'P 1'
#
loop_
_entity.id
_entity.type
_entity.pdbx_description
1 polymer ?
#
loop_
_entity_poly.entity_id
_entity_poly.type
_entity_poly.pdbx_seq_one_letter_code
_entity_poly.pdbx_strand_id
1 'polypeptide(L)'
;MTDTSKTTITKTNNNITVFTQEFSKIIRHYKRHCIYIKRLLEETDKSYNEINDKRILAFEKFSEIKLSKLDHEYINNIISRPLALIICSQTYNGKARFLNELLNEPLLPESPIIQDNDIVRTIRIKHHPTTGASLNISGSFELVDTNGVQKSLSWSTIPRDDIIVNDENDFHRYRIDEDNDQYETPLLEIRKPLHLLGNYLQIIITPSNQNLHINQFYSQITEEIIPIFIYIIDQEILSENDLEELRSFRTFATNEPILFIRIDQTNSTNNSSSNTDETPGVQIFRQLCELGFLSFLTPESCDSTSEINSSLFQSDMIDNGLSNFSLFLNYIRKHVDRLTLRAVNILQHSQELCLDVFNDSAFEMARDMLITPKRLSYTREKEKDLYESLISLTNSRQNEIQRIIFEAVNEIHEMLIDQACSLEISGIELTDQLTVKTARDLKKCTSVIQDFVLTRLNKAIGEKLSCSVSILHQDYVGTLTRCLSNLERNQDDDEGSASASKALQEILQSAYQVNISLPTNSNLIKILINKMKELFRTFSWSNCPRIDPDFKRSVALNMLQNISDVKLAKSVCTQLNDRIRMSHDNFETLLKQLEHRHSDRLKSTEDKQQRVRKEFTPKIARHLLESTSLKDLIKYGLPQQGREVGRGQYGVVYECDSWANQRSCVLKSVIPPDDRHWNDLALEFHYLRRIPDHPRIVKLIGSVIDYSYRDNTPVLLVMERLTRDLYIALKHKLPFETRIHIALDVIEGLRYLHGLGLVHRDIKLKNVLLDGFNRARITDLGFCKPEVMMSGSLVGTPIHMAPELFTSKYDHTVDVYAFGILFWYICSNGIKLPNNFDVCSSKDVLWSKVKQGIRPERLNNFPDECWEIMSKCWDPQPSQRPYLGEVQEKLERILSKTNKNVLC
;
A
#
# COMPACT_ATOMS: atom_id res chain seq x y z
N MET A 1 27.24 -18.58 -66.93
CA MET A 1 26.09 -17.78 -66.42
C MET A 1 25.08 -18.63 -65.62
N THR A 2 25.41 -19.87 -65.23
CA THR A 2 24.47 -20.80 -64.54
C THR A 2 24.76 -21.02 -63.05
N ASP A 3 25.88 -20.51 -62.51
CA ASP A 3 26.22 -20.65 -61.08
C ASP A 3 25.79 -19.47 -60.21
N THR A 4 25.66 -18.26 -60.77
CA THR A 4 25.25 -17.07 -60.01
C THR A 4 23.78 -17.12 -59.60
N SER A 5 22.89 -17.71 -60.41
CA SER A 5 21.46 -17.84 -60.09
C SER A 5 21.17 -18.83 -58.95
N LYS A 6 21.93 -19.92 -58.83
CA LYS A 6 21.79 -20.88 -57.72
C LYS A 6 22.23 -20.30 -56.37
N THR A 7 23.28 -19.47 -56.33
CA THR A 7 23.72 -18.77 -55.10
C THR A 7 22.77 -17.67 -54.63
N THR A 8 22.05 -17.01 -55.53
CA THR A 8 21.08 -15.97 -55.15
C THR A 8 19.79 -16.58 -54.61
N ILE A 9 19.30 -17.67 -55.23
CA ILE A 9 18.11 -18.42 -54.79
C ILE A 9 18.33 -19.10 -53.42
N THR A 10 19.55 -19.60 -53.16
CA THR A 10 19.89 -20.19 -51.84
C THR A 10 20.05 -19.13 -50.74
N LYS A 11 20.53 -17.92 -51.06
CA LYS A 11 20.59 -16.81 -50.10
C LYS A 11 19.21 -16.23 -49.76
N THR A 12 18.30 -16.10 -50.73
CA THR A 12 16.93 -15.63 -50.49
C THR A 12 16.12 -16.63 -49.66
N ASN A 13 16.20 -17.93 -49.95
CA ASN A 13 15.53 -18.97 -49.16
C ASN A 13 16.04 -19.05 -47.71
N ASN A 14 17.34 -18.82 -47.47
CA ASN A 14 17.89 -18.76 -46.12
C ASN A 14 17.36 -17.55 -45.32
N ASN A 15 17.25 -16.38 -45.96
CA ASN A 15 16.74 -15.17 -45.30
C ASN A 15 15.27 -15.29 -44.90
N ILE A 16 14.43 -15.88 -45.75
CA ILE A 16 13.01 -16.12 -45.46
C ILE A 16 12.85 -17.13 -44.31
N THR A 17 13.66 -18.19 -44.31
CA THR A 17 13.63 -19.19 -43.22
C THR A 17 13.99 -18.55 -41.87
N VAL A 18 15.01 -17.69 -41.84
CA VAL A 18 15.39 -16.93 -40.64
C VAL A 18 14.27 -15.98 -40.20
N PHE A 19 13.64 -15.28 -41.14
CA PHE A 19 12.50 -14.41 -40.87
C PHE A 19 11.34 -15.19 -40.23
N THR A 20 10.91 -16.30 -40.84
CA THR A 20 9.82 -17.13 -40.30
C THR A 20 10.14 -17.63 -38.88
N GLN A 21 11.37 -18.07 -38.64
CA GLN A 21 11.80 -18.54 -37.31
C GLN A 21 11.74 -17.45 -36.25
N GLU A 22 12.26 -16.25 -36.55
CA GLU A 22 12.26 -15.12 -35.62
C GLU A 22 10.85 -14.55 -35.42
N PHE A 23 10.04 -14.45 -36.48
CA PHE A 23 8.64 -14.05 -36.38
C PHE A 23 7.84 -15.01 -35.49
N SER A 24 7.90 -16.31 -35.77
CA SER A 24 7.24 -17.32 -34.93
C SER A 24 7.78 -17.36 -33.50
N LYS A 25 9.03 -16.94 -33.25
CA LYS A 25 9.58 -16.79 -31.90
C LYS A 25 8.95 -15.62 -31.15
N ILE A 26 8.77 -14.47 -31.79
CA ILE A 26 8.08 -13.30 -31.21
C ILE A 26 6.65 -13.67 -30.81
N ILE A 27 5.89 -14.31 -31.69
CA ILE A 27 4.50 -14.72 -31.40
C ILE A 27 4.43 -15.75 -30.27
N ARG A 28 5.36 -16.71 -30.23
CA ARG A 28 5.44 -17.69 -29.14
C ARG A 28 5.79 -17.03 -27.80
N HIS A 29 6.68 -16.05 -27.77
CA HIS A 29 7.00 -15.29 -26.56
C HIS A 29 5.79 -14.50 -26.08
N TYR A 30 5.13 -13.74 -26.97
CA TYR A 30 3.87 -13.05 -26.65
C TYR A 30 2.85 -13.99 -26.01
N LYS A 31 2.62 -15.18 -26.60
CA LYS A 31 1.66 -16.14 -26.04
C LYS A 31 2.07 -16.65 -24.67
N ARG A 32 3.37 -16.94 -24.45
CA ARG A 32 3.89 -17.32 -23.12
C ARG A 32 3.66 -16.20 -22.11
N HIS A 33 3.91 -14.95 -22.48
CA HIS A 33 3.64 -13.80 -21.61
C HIS A 33 2.15 -13.71 -21.25
N CYS A 34 1.23 -13.87 -22.22
CA CYS A 34 -0.20 -13.91 -21.93
C CYS A 34 -0.59 -15.03 -20.95
N ILE A 35 0.04 -16.21 -21.04
CA ILE A 35 -0.19 -17.32 -20.09
C ILE A 35 0.26 -16.93 -18.68
N TYR A 36 1.44 -16.30 -18.55
CA TYR A 36 1.93 -15.82 -17.26
C TYR A 36 1.06 -14.70 -16.69
N ILE A 37 0.64 -13.74 -17.52
CA ILE A 37 -0.29 -12.66 -17.11
C ILE A 37 -1.61 -13.25 -16.62
N LYS A 38 -2.17 -14.24 -17.34
CA LYS A 38 -3.41 -14.91 -16.94
C LYS A 38 -3.28 -15.57 -15.57
N ARG A 39 -2.23 -16.37 -15.35
CA ARG A 39 -1.98 -17.01 -14.05
C ARG A 39 -1.87 -15.99 -12.93
N LEU A 40 -1.09 -14.93 -13.17
CA LEU A 40 -0.84 -13.86 -12.20
C LEU A 40 -2.13 -13.09 -11.86
N LEU A 41 -2.99 -12.81 -12.84
CA LEU A 41 -4.30 -12.20 -12.63
C LEU A 41 -5.18 -13.08 -11.74
N GLU A 42 -5.31 -14.38 -12.06
CA GLU A 42 -6.10 -15.34 -11.28
C GLU A 42 -5.61 -15.46 -9.82
N GLU A 43 -4.29 -15.50 -9.61
CA GLU A 43 -3.69 -15.56 -8.27
C GLU A 43 -3.87 -14.25 -7.48
N THR A 44 -3.74 -13.10 -8.15
CA THR A 44 -3.98 -11.78 -7.56
C THR A 44 -5.43 -11.64 -7.12
N ASP A 45 -6.39 -11.97 -7.99
CA ASP A 45 -7.81 -11.92 -7.69
C ASP A 45 -8.19 -12.83 -6.53
N LYS A 46 -7.65 -14.06 -6.52
CA LYS A 46 -7.86 -15.00 -5.42
C LYS A 46 -7.39 -14.41 -4.09
N SER A 47 -6.20 -13.80 -4.07
CA SER A 47 -5.68 -13.19 -2.84
C SER A 47 -6.48 -11.97 -2.40
N TYR A 48 -6.96 -11.16 -3.33
CA TYR A 48 -7.79 -9.99 -3.03
C TYR A 48 -9.17 -10.39 -2.49
N ASN A 49 -9.77 -11.44 -3.05
CA ASN A 49 -11.00 -12.00 -2.51
C ASN A 49 -10.80 -12.53 -1.08
N GLU A 50 -9.71 -13.26 -0.82
CA GLU A 50 -9.37 -13.71 0.54
C GLU A 50 -9.20 -12.54 1.54
N ILE A 51 -8.56 -11.44 1.12
CA ILE A 51 -8.37 -10.23 1.94
C ILE A 51 -9.71 -9.59 2.31
N ASN A 52 -10.62 -9.50 1.33
CA ASN A 52 -11.95 -8.93 1.50
C ASN A 52 -12.84 -9.80 2.41
N ASP A 53 -12.91 -11.10 2.12
CA ASP A 53 -13.74 -12.06 2.87
C ASP A 53 -13.36 -12.10 4.36
N LYS A 54 -12.05 -12.00 4.63
CA LYS A 54 -11.50 -12.02 5.99
C LYS A 54 -11.51 -10.63 6.67
N ARG A 55 -12.03 -9.59 6.01
CA ARG A 55 -12.11 -8.19 6.48
C ARG A 55 -10.80 -7.69 7.09
N ILE A 56 -9.69 -7.97 6.39
CA ILE A 56 -8.35 -7.58 6.83
C ILE A 56 -8.16 -6.07 6.74
N LEU A 57 -8.69 -5.47 5.67
CA LEU A 57 -8.71 -4.03 5.44
C LEU A 57 -10.13 -3.46 5.63
N ALA A 58 -10.20 -2.17 5.95
CA ALA A 58 -11.45 -1.42 5.87
C ALA A 58 -11.94 -1.34 4.42
N PHE A 59 -13.25 -1.23 4.22
CA PHE A 59 -13.86 -1.23 2.88
C PHE A 59 -13.30 -0.12 1.96
N GLU A 60 -13.11 1.09 2.49
CA GLU A 60 -12.54 2.23 1.76
C GLU A 60 -11.14 1.90 1.23
N LYS A 61 -10.23 1.48 2.12
CA LYS A 61 -8.86 1.05 1.77
C LYS A 61 -8.85 -0.14 0.81
N PHE A 62 -9.82 -1.06 0.91
CA PHE A 62 -9.93 -2.19 -0.01
C PHE A 62 -10.38 -1.75 -1.42
N SER A 63 -11.28 -0.76 -1.50
CA SER A 63 -11.77 -0.24 -2.77
C SER A 63 -10.69 0.44 -3.60
N GLU A 64 -9.67 1.01 -2.95
CA GLU A 64 -8.51 1.64 -3.59
C GLU A 64 -7.54 0.63 -4.22
N ILE A 65 -7.39 -0.56 -3.63
CA ILE A 65 -6.41 -1.56 -4.11
C ILE A 65 -6.96 -2.45 -5.23
N LYS A 66 -8.29 -2.62 -5.29
CA LYS A 66 -8.94 -3.53 -6.23
C LYS A 66 -8.78 -3.03 -7.66
N LEU A 67 -8.46 -3.95 -8.58
CA LEU A 67 -8.44 -3.65 -10.01
C LEU A 67 -9.80 -3.11 -10.47
N SER A 68 -9.77 -2.03 -11.27
CA SER A 68 -10.98 -1.46 -11.84
C SER A 68 -11.60 -2.42 -12.86
N LYS A 69 -12.90 -2.25 -13.15
CA LYS A 69 -13.57 -3.05 -14.19
C LYS A 69 -12.91 -2.91 -15.56
N LEU A 70 -12.48 -1.68 -15.90
CA LEU A 70 -11.81 -1.36 -17.17
C LEU A 70 -10.43 -2.04 -17.26
N ASP A 71 -9.67 -2.05 -16.16
CA ASP A 71 -8.37 -2.71 -16.10
C ASP A 71 -8.50 -4.23 -16.27
N HIS A 72 -9.49 -4.84 -15.60
CA HIS A 72 -9.82 -6.24 -15.78
C HIS A 72 -10.18 -6.57 -17.22
N GLU A 73 -11.04 -5.77 -17.84
CA GLU A 73 -11.46 -5.95 -19.22
C GLU A 73 -10.28 -5.84 -20.19
N TYR A 74 -9.42 -4.84 -20.00
CA TYR A 74 -8.21 -4.67 -20.81
C TYR A 74 -7.28 -5.90 -20.73
N ILE A 75 -6.98 -6.38 -19.52
CA ILE A 75 -6.12 -7.56 -19.34
C ILE A 75 -6.79 -8.81 -19.94
N ASN A 76 -8.08 -9.01 -19.69
CA ASN A 76 -8.84 -10.13 -20.23
C ASN A 76 -8.87 -10.14 -21.76
N ASN A 77 -9.02 -8.98 -22.39
CA ASN A 77 -8.97 -8.85 -23.85
C ASN A 77 -7.62 -9.30 -24.41
N ILE A 78 -6.51 -8.92 -23.77
CA ILE A 78 -5.15 -9.30 -24.21
C ILE A 78 -4.89 -10.81 -24.09
N ILE A 79 -5.36 -11.44 -23.00
CA ILE A 79 -5.07 -12.86 -22.75
C ILE A 79 -5.98 -13.81 -23.54
N SER A 80 -7.20 -13.38 -23.88
CA SER A 80 -8.23 -14.23 -24.49
C SER A 80 -8.32 -14.11 -26.01
N ARG A 81 -8.15 -12.91 -26.58
CA ARG A 81 -8.34 -12.65 -28.00
C ARG A 81 -7.10 -13.05 -28.83
N PRO A 82 -7.27 -13.58 -30.05
CA PRO A 82 -6.16 -13.86 -30.96
C PRO A 82 -5.59 -12.56 -31.55
N LEU A 83 -4.30 -12.61 -31.91
CA LEU A 83 -3.63 -11.52 -32.61
C LEU A 83 -3.98 -11.58 -34.10
N ALA A 84 -4.14 -10.44 -34.74
CA ALA A 84 -4.38 -10.37 -36.19
C ALA A 84 -3.56 -9.27 -36.86
N LEU A 85 -2.88 -9.61 -37.96
CA LEU A 85 -2.32 -8.63 -38.87
C LEU A 85 -3.44 -8.11 -39.76
N ILE A 86 -3.76 -6.82 -39.65
CA ILE A 86 -4.73 -6.15 -40.52
C ILE A 86 -3.94 -5.44 -41.62
N ILE A 87 -4.05 -5.96 -42.84
CA ILE A 87 -3.33 -5.47 -44.01
C ILE A 87 -4.28 -4.60 -44.83
N CYS A 88 -3.99 -3.30 -44.82
CA CYS A 88 -4.63 -2.27 -45.61
C CYS A 88 -3.71 -1.83 -46.76
N SER A 89 -4.26 -1.24 -47.82
CA SER A 89 -3.45 -0.72 -48.94
C SER A 89 -4.27 0.16 -49.89
N GLN A 90 -3.56 0.92 -50.71
CA GLN A 90 -4.15 1.72 -51.80
C GLN A 90 -4.81 0.81 -52.86
N THR A 91 -4.13 -0.26 -53.27
CA THR A 91 -4.63 -1.21 -54.29
C THR A 91 -4.74 -2.64 -53.79
N TYR A 92 -5.61 -3.44 -54.40
CA TYR A 92 -5.67 -4.89 -54.10
C TYR A 92 -4.34 -5.57 -54.40
N ASN A 93 -3.68 -5.16 -55.49
CA ASN A 93 -2.44 -5.76 -55.95
C ASN A 93 -1.29 -5.56 -54.94
N GLY A 94 -1.21 -4.39 -54.29
CA GLY A 94 -0.27 -4.13 -53.20
C GLY A 94 -0.44 -5.10 -52.03
N LYS A 95 -1.69 -5.34 -51.61
CA LYS A 95 -2.05 -6.35 -50.58
C LYS A 95 -1.66 -7.76 -50.97
N ALA A 96 -2.01 -8.18 -52.20
CA ALA A 96 -1.71 -9.51 -52.70
C ALA A 96 -0.20 -9.78 -52.75
N ARG A 97 0.57 -8.83 -53.31
CA ARG A 97 2.02 -8.93 -53.43
C ARG A 97 2.71 -8.97 -52.06
N PHE A 98 2.32 -8.09 -51.14
CA PHE A 98 2.87 -8.09 -49.78
C PHE A 98 2.58 -9.42 -49.05
N LEU A 99 1.35 -9.91 -49.14
CA LEU A 99 0.98 -11.17 -48.49
C LEU A 99 1.75 -12.35 -49.07
N ASN A 100 1.84 -12.42 -50.41
CA ASN A 100 2.55 -13.48 -51.09
C ASN A 100 4.05 -13.48 -50.73
N GLU A 101 4.66 -12.29 -50.60
CA GLU A 101 6.03 -12.13 -50.12
C GLU A 101 6.18 -12.52 -48.64
N LEU A 102 5.26 -12.09 -47.78
CA LEU A 102 5.26 -12.39 -46.34
C LEU A 102 5.15 -13.90 -46.06
N LEU A 103 4.27 -14.59 -46.79
CA LEU A 103 4.04 -16.03 -46.65
C LEU A 103 5.03 -16.87 -47.47
N ASN A 104 5.76 -16.26 -48.40
CA ASN A 104 6.56 -16.95 -49.42
C ASN A 104 5.74 -18.02 -50.17
N GLU A 105 4.48 -17.70 -50.46
CA GLU A 105 3.52 -18.56 -51.16
C GLU A 105 2.57 -17.67 -51.98
N PRO A 106 2.27 -18.00 -53.25
CA PRO A 106 1.36 -17.23 -54.09
C PRO A 106 -0.11 -17.51 -53.71
N LEU A 107 -0.52 -17.10 -52.51
CA LEU A 107 -1.84 -17.37 -51.95
C LEU A 107 -2.93 -16.53 -52.60
N LEU A 108 -2.66 -15.24 -52.85
CA LEU A 108 -3.58 -14.34 -53.55
C LEU A 108 -3.17 -14.16 -55.01
N PRO A 109 -4.12 -14.11 -55.95
CA PRO A 109 -3.84 -13.79 -57.35
C PRO A 109 -3.37 -12.33 -57.48
N GLU A 110 -2.37 -12.09 -58.33
CA GLU A 110 -1.87 -10.75 -58.66
C GLU A 110 -2.45 -10.26 -60.00
N SER A 111 -2.30 -8.96 -60.29
CA SER A 111 -2.70 -8.37 -61.59
C SER A 111 -2.07 -9.12 -62.77
N PRO A 112 -2.81 -9.39 -63.88
CA PRO A 112 -4.10 -8.79 -64.28
C PRO A 112 -5.34 -9.59 -63.87
N ILE A 113 -5.23 -10.55 -62.94
CA ILE A 113 -6.34 -11.46 -62.60
C ILE A 113 -7.45 -10.74 -61.86
N ILE A 114 -7.11 -9.81 -60.96
CA ILE A 114 -8.06 -8.94 -60.26
C ILE A 114 -7.69 -7.49 -60.60
N GLN A 115 -8.67 -6.71 -61.01
CA GLN A 115 -8.50 -5.30 -61.36
C GLN A 115 -8.81 -4.41 -60.15
N ASP A 116 -8.24 -3.21 -60.10
CA ASP A 116 -8.43 -2.30 -58.95
C ASP A 116 -9.87 -1.79 -58.77
N ASN A 117 -10.70 -1.91 -59.81
CA ASN A 117 -12.14 -1.59 -59.75
C ASN A 117 -13.01 -2.77 -59.27
N ASP A 118 -12.45 -3.98 -59.12
CA ASP A 118 -13.20 -5.14 -58.66
C ASP A 118 -13.56 -5.00 -57.17
N ILE A 119 -14.80 -5.34 -56.81
CA ILE A 119 -15.26 -5.33 -55.41
C ILE A 119 -14.77 -6.60 -54.72
N VAL A 120 -13.78 -6.44 -53.84
CA VAL A 120 -13.12 -7.55 -53.13
C VAL A 120 -13.75 -7.76 -51.75
N ARG A 121 -13.97 -9.02 -51.36
CA ARG A 121 -14.43 -9.41 -50.02
C ARG A 121 -13.35 -9.19 -48.96
N THR A 122 -13.75 -9.05 -47.69
CA THR A 122 -12.76 -9.13 -46.60
C THR A 122 -12.25 -10.57 -46.51
N ILE A 123 -10.93 -10.75 -46.50
CA ILE A 123 -10.31 -12.09 -46.45
C ILE A 123 -9.69 -12.30 -45.08
N ARG A 124 -10.08 -13.36 -44.37
CA ARG A 124 -9.51 -13.76 -43.08
C ARG A 124 -8.78 -15.09 -43.23
N ILE A 125 -7.48 -15.11 -42.96
CA ILE A 125 -6.63 -16.28 -43.11
C ILE A 125 -6.23 -16.79 -41.72
N LYS A 126 -6.46 -18.09 -41.48
CA LYS A 126 -6.13 -18.79 -40.24
C LYS A 126 -5.27 -20.03 -40.55
N HIS A 127 -4.34 -20.33 -39.65
CA HIS A 127 -3.66 -21.62 -39.67
C HIS A 127 -4.64 -22.76 -39.38
N HIS A 128 -4.58 -23.84 -40.16
CA HIS A 128 -5.33 -25.06 -39.90
C HIS A 128 -4.61 -26.29 -40.48
N PRO A 129 -4.70 -27.49 -39.86
CA PRO A 129 -4.06 -28.70 -40.40
C PRO A 129 -4.54 -29.09 -41.80
N THR A 130 -5.78 -28.72 -42.14
CA THR A 130 -6.37 -28.97 -43.46
C THR A 130 -6.69 -27.66 -44.17
N THR A 131 -6.52 -27.66 -45.50
CA THR A 131 -6.91 -26.54 -46.34
C THR A 131 -8.42 -26.50 -46.53
N GLY A 132 -9.02 -25.33 -46.44
CA GLY A 132 -10.45 -25.10 -46.73
C GLY A 132 -10.78 -23.62 -46.81
N ALA A 133 -11.93 -23.29 -47.39
CA ALA A 133 -12.51 -21.96 -47.32
C ALA A 133 -13.97 -22.04 -46.91
N SER A 134 -14.44 -21.01 -46.24
CA SER A 134 -15.84 -20.79 -45.91
C SER A 134 -16.18 -19.33 -46.14
N LEU A 135 -17.31 -19.09 -46.76
CA LEU A 135 -17.85 -17.77 -46.99
C LEU A 135 -18.93 -17.51 -45.94
N ASN A 136 -18.95 -16.31 -45.39
CA ASN A 136 -20.05 -15.84 -44.57
C ASN A 136 -20.78 -14.75 -45.33
N ILE A 137 -22.03 -15.02 -45.71
CA ILE A 137 -22.97 -14.08 -46.34
C ILE A 137 -24.19 -14.02 -45.41
N SER A 138 -24.63 -12.81 -45.09
CA SER A 138 -25.68 -12.47 -44.11
C SER A 138 -26.88 -13.43 -44.03
N GLY A 139 -27.18 -13.92 -42.83
CA GLY A 139 -28.48 -14.53 -42.47
C GLY A 139 -28.72 -15.99 -42.85
N SER A 140 -27.86 -16.62 -43.65
CA SER A 140 -27.91 -18.06 -43.93
C SER A 140 -26.51 -18.67 -43.77
N PHE A 141 -26.39 -19.66 -42.87
CA PHE A 141 -25.29 -20.64 -42.98
C PHE A 141 -25.53 -21.48 -44.24
N GLU A 142 -25.36 -20.91 -45.42
CA GLU A 142 -25.10 -21.72 -46.60
C GLU A 142 -23.62 -22.12 -46.54
N LEU A 143 -23.38 -23.39 -46.22
CA LEU A 143 -22.20 -24.07 -46.75
C LEU A 143 -22.16 -23.72 -48.23
N VAL A 144 -21.20 -22.91 -48.65
CA VAL A 144 -21.08 -22.50 -50.06
C VAL A 144 -20.90 -23.73 -50.92
N ASP A 145 -22.01 -24.22 -51.42
CA ASP A 145 -22.09 -25.20 -52.47
C ASP A 145 -22.26 -24.38 -53.74
N THR A 146 -21.14 -23.83 -54.25
CA THR A 146 -20.90 -23.52 -55.68
C THR A 146 -19.53 -22.86 -55.91
N ASN A 147 -18.57 -23.67 -56.37
CA ASN A 147 -17.81 -23.47 -57.62
C ASN A 147 -16.26 -23.39 -57.65
N GLY A 148 -15.52 -23.29 -56.55
CA GLY A 148 -14.05 -23.25 -56.64
C GLY A 148 -13.31 -24.07 -55.59
N VAL A 149 -13.17 -23.49 -54.39
CA VAL A 149 -12.28 -23.99 -53.34
C VAL A 149 -12.68 -25.35 -52.74
N GLN A 150 -13.98 -25.68 -52.62
CA GLN A 150 -14.40 -26.99 -52.08
C GLN A 150 -14.15 -28.16 -53.04
N LYS A 151 -14.08 -27.92 -54.36
CA LYS A 151 -13.92 -29.00 -55.36
C LYS A 151 -12.46 -29.45 -55.53
N SER A 152 -11.46 -28.68 -55.08
CA SER A 152 -10.05 -29.06 -55.16
C SER A 152 -9.40 -29.05 -53.77
N LEU A 153 -8.96 -30.23 -53.30
CA LEU A 153 -8.17 -30.36 -52.06
C LEU A 153 -6.72 -29.82 -52.20
N SER A 154 -6.37 -29.19 -53.32
CA SER A 154 -4.97 -28.91 -53.72
C SER A 154 -4.77 -27.58 -54.46
N TRP A 155 -5.40 -26.48 -54.02
CA TRP A 155 -5.13 -25.16 -54.60
C TRP A 155 -3.96 -24.45 -53.90
N SER A 156 -3.05 -23.86 -54.68
CA SER A 156 -1.97 -22.99 -54.19
C SER A 156 -2.44 -21.55 -54.01
N THR A 157 -3.27 -21.08 -54.94
CA THR A 157 -3.79 -19.71 -55.06
C THR A 157 -5.31 -19.72 -54.96
N ILE A 158 -5.89 -18.75 -54.24
CA ILE A 158 -7.34 -18.63 -54.08
C ILE A 158 -7.97 -18.24 -55.43
N PRO A 159 -9.03 -18.93 -55.89
CA PRO A 159 -9.74 -18.58 -57.11
C PRO A 159 -10.31 -17.16 -57.07
N ARG A 160 -10.28 -16.48 -58.23
CA ARG A 160 -10.82 -15.13 -58.41
C ARG A 160 -12.29 -15.03 -57.97
N ASP A 161 -13.10 -16.02 -58.38
CA ASP A 161 -14.55 -16.01 -58.15
C ASP A 161 -14.94 -16.07 -56.67
N ASP A 162 -14.05 -16.60 -55.81
CA ASP A 162 -14.27 -16.65 -54.36
C ASP A 162 -13.89 -15.32 -53.68
N ILE A 163 -13.04 -14.50 -54.32
CA ILE A 163 -12.53 -13.23 -53.79
C ILE A 163 -13.44 -12.05 -54.17
N ILE A 164 -13.98 -12.07 -55.39
CA ILE A 164 -14.80 -10.99 -55.94
C ILE A 164 -16.27 -11.18 -55.57
N VAL A 165 -16.98 -10.07 -55.39
CA VAL A 165 -18.44 -10.05 -55.27
C VAL A 165 -19.05 -9.80 -56.66
N ASN A 166 -19.66 -10.82 -57.25
CA ASN A 166 -20.10 -10.82 -58.65
C ASN A 166 -21.58 -10.39 -58.88
N ASP A 167 -22.39 -10.23 -57.84
CA ASP A 167 -23.85 -10.02 -57.97
C ASP A 167 -24.28 -8.59 -57.56
N GLU A 168 -24.96 -7.85 -58.45
CA GLU A 168 -25.49 -6.50 -58.16
C GLU A 168 -26.59 -6.54 -57.07
N ASN A 169 -27.29 -7.67 -56.92
CA ASN A 169 -28.28 -7.87 -55.86
C ASN A 169 -27.65 -8.08 -54.48
N ASP A 170 -26.48 -8.74 -54.42
CA ASP A 170 -25.65 -8.76 -53.21
C ASP A 170 -25.17 -7.33 -52.92
N PHE A 171 -24.82 -6.56 -53.97
CA PHE A 171 -24.34 -5.19 -53.81
C PHE A 171 -25.35 -4.25 -53.12
N HIS A 172 -26.64 -4.41 -53.43
CA HIS A 172 -27.73 -3.63 -52.85
C HIS A 172 -28.14 -4.04 -51.43
N ARG A 173 -27.82 -5.27 -50.97
CA ARG A 173 -27.93 -5.64 -49.54
C ARG A 173 -26.84 -4.98 -48.67
N TYR A 174 -25.74 -4.50 -49.27
CA TYR A 174 -24.67 -3.78 -48.55
C TYR A 174 -24.99 -2.33 -48.25
N ARG A 175 -26.14 -1.82 -48.72
CA ARG A 175 -26.66 -0.52 -48.38
C ARG A 175 -28.07 -0.71 -47.85
N ILE A 176 -28.19 -0.57 -46.53
CA ILE A 176 -29.41 -0.12 -45.85
C ILE A 176 -30.41 -1.24 -45.52
N ASP A 177 -30.31 -1.75 -44.29
CA ASP A 177 -31.52 -1.98 -43.48
C ASP A 177 -31.71 -0.65 -42.71
N GLU A 178 -32.54 0.24 -43.24
CA GLU A 178 -32.71 1.64 -42.77
C GLU A 178 -33.21 1.71 -41.32
N ASP A 179 -33.67 0.58 -40.78
CA ASP A 179 -34.23 0.43 -39.46
C ASP A 179 -33.28 -0.17 -38.40
N ASN A 180 -32.07 -0.68 -38.74
CA ASN A 180 -31.27 -1.49 -37.81
C ASN A 180 -29.76 -1.18 -37.64
N ASP A 181 -29.19 -0.16 -38.30
CA ASP A 181 -27.80 0.32 -38.06
C ASP A 181 -26.67 -0.76 -38.13
N GLN A 182 -26.94 -1.99 -38.59
CA GLN A 182 -25.98 -3.07 -38.69
C GLN A 182 -25.46 -3.22 -40.12
N TYR A 183 -24.24 -2.72 -40.36
CA TYR A 183 -23.48 -2.94 -41.60
C TYR A 183 -22.85 -4.34 -41.54
N GLU A 184 -23.08 -5.25 -42.48
CA GLU A 184 -22.39 -6.55 -42.50
C GLU A 184 -21.48 -6.68 -43.72
N THR A 185 -20.20 -7.03 -43.51
CA THR A 185 -19.23 -7.18 -44.61
C THR A 185 -19.03 -8.64 -45.01
N PRO A 186 -19.04 -8.96 -46.33
CA PRO A 186 -18.83 -10.33 -46.80
C PRO A 186 -17.42 -10.80 -46.44
N LEU A 187 -17.35 -11.91 -45.69
CA LEU A 187 -16.11 -12.46 -45.14
C LEU A 187 -15.78 -13.79 -45.80
N LEU A 188 -14.62 -13.86 -46.45
CA LEU A 188 -14.02 -15.10 -46.92
C LEU A 188 -13.02 -15.59 -45.85
N GLU A 189 -13.37 -16.64 -45.12
CA GLU A 189 -12.46 -17.30 -44.18
C GLU A 189 -11.68 -18.42 -44.86
N ILE A 190 -10.36 -18.30 -44.88
CA ILE A 190 -9.41 -19.24 -45.44
C ILE A 190 -8.70 -19.96 -44.29
N ARG A 191 -8.69 -21.29 -44.36
CA ARG A 191 -7.98 -22.18 -43.44
C ARG A 191 -6.91 -22.91 -44.23
N LYS A 192 -5.64 -22.80 -43.84
CA LYS A 192 -4.52 -23.44 -44.56
C LYS A 192 -3.36 -23.74 -43.61
N PRO A 193 -2.56 -24.80 -43.82
CA PRO A 193 -1.39 -25.09 -43.00
C PRO A 193 -0.25 -24.09 -43.26
N LEU A 194 -0.29 -22.95 -42.57
CA LEU A 194 0.68 -21.86 -42.68
C LEU A 194 1.59 -21.82 -41.45
N HIS A 195 2.82 -22.31 -41.58
CA HIS A 195 3.77 -22.39 -40.45
C HIS A 195 4.11 -21.03 -39.82
N LEU A 196 4.12 -19.96 -40.61
CA LEU A 196 4.39 -18.60 -40.12
C LEU A 196 3.36 -18.13 -39.08
N LEU A 197 2.09 -18.45 -39.31
CA LEU A 197 0.96 -18.01 -38.47
C LEU A 197 0.86 -18.84 -37.17
N GLY A 198 0.98 -20.17 -37.30
CA GLY A 198 0.60 -21.09 -36.24
C GLY A 198 -0.82 -20.85 -35.72
N ASN A 199 -1.19 -21.44 -34.59
CA ASN A 199 -2.57 -21.40 -34.07
C ASN A 199 -2.99 -20.05 -33.44
N TYR A 200 -2.12 -19.03 -33.44
CA TYR A 200 -2.26 -17.86 -32.56
C TYR A 200 -2.31 -16.52 -33.29
N LEU A 201 -2.01 -16.51 -34.58
CA LEU A 201 -2.03 -15.32 -35.43
C LEU A 201 -2.98 -15.55 -36.60
N GLN A 202 -3.74 -14.52 -36.92
CA GLN A 202 -4.58 -14.46 -38.11
C GLN A 202 -4.12 -13.33 -39.01
N ILE A 203 -4.44 -13.40 -40.29
CA ILE A 203 -4.26 -12.29 -41.22
C ILE A 203 -5.65 -11.87 -41.70
N ILE A 204 -5.92 -10.57 -41.69
CA ILE A 204 -7.13 -9.99 -42.24
C ILE A 204 -6.73 -8.99 -43.32
N ILE A 205 -7.33 -9.14 -44.49
CA ILE A 205 -7.08 -8.32 -45.67
C ILE A 205 -8.36 -7.53 -45.90
N THR A 206 -8.26 -6.22 -45.79
CA THR A 206 -9.40 -5.31 -45.95
C THR A 206 -9.68 -5.06 -47.44
N PRO A 207 -10.90 -4.69 -47.84
CA PRO A 207 -11.18 -4.19 -49.18
C PRO A 207 -10.45 -2.86 -49.45
N SER A 208 -10.16 -2.54 -50.72
CA SER A 208 -9.57 -1.24 -51.13
C SER A 208 -10.66 -0.24 -51.53
N ASN A 209 -10.45 1.07 -51.31
CA ASN A 209 -11.17 2.17 -51.97
C ASN A 209 -12.72 2.08 -52.00
N GLN A 210 -13.33 1.65 -50.91
CA GLN A 210 -14.79 1.71 -50.76
C GLN A 210 -15.13 2.84 -49.78
N ASN A 211 -16.04 3.75 -50.18
CA ASN A 211 -16.62 4.84 -49.38
C ASN A 211 -17.44 4.30 -48.18
N LEU A 212 -16.79 3.51 -47.33
CA LEU A 212 -17.37 2.77 -46.22
C LEU A 212 -17.47 3.66 -44.99
N HIS A 213 -18.40 3.33 -44.09
CA HIS A 213 -18.33 3.74 -42.69
C HIS A 213 -17.13 3.07 -42.02
N ILE A 214 -15.92 3.56 -42.32
CA ILE A 214 -14.61 3.04 -41.88
C ILE A 214 -14.59 2.71 -40.38
N ASN A 215 -15.17 3.60 -39.55
CA ASN A 215 -15.22 3.41 -38.10
C ASN A 215 -16.05 2.18 -37.70
N GLN A 216 -17.22 1.97 -38.32
CA GLN A 216 -18.08 0.81 -38.05
C GLN A 216 -17.39 -0.48 -38.53
N PHE A 217 -16.81 -0.45 -39.73
CA PHE A 217 -16.09 -1.58 -40.32
C PHE A 217 -14.93 -2.07 -39.43
N TYR A 218 -14.02 -1.17 -39.05
CA TYR A 218 -12.90 -1.55 -38.20
C TYR A 218 -13.37 -1.91 -36.79
N SER A 219 -14.42 -1.28 -36.24
CA SER A 219 -15.01 -1.68 -34.95
C SER A 219 -15.48 -3.12 -34.97
N GLN A 220 -16.18 -3.55 -36.02
CA GLN A 220 -16.68 -4.92 -36.17
C GLN A 220 -15.53 -5.93 -36.35
N ILE A 221 -14.56 -5.62 -37.21
CA ILE A 221 -13.44 -6.53 -37.45
C ILE A 221 -12.56 -6.69 -36.20
N THR A 222 -12.39 -5.63 -35.42
CA THR A 222 -11.52 -5.62 -34.24
C THR A 222 -12.21 -6.09 -32.95
N GLU A 223 -13.52 -6.32 -32.98
CA GLU A 223 -14.31 -6.71 -31.80
C GLU A 223 -13.78 -7.99 -31.12
N GLU A 224 -13.37 -8.99 -31.90
CA GLU A 224 -12.94 -10.30 -31.38
C GLU A 224 -11.42 -10.52 -31.39
N ILE A 225 -10.64 -9.55 -31.85
CA ILE A 225 -9.20 -9.72 -32.11
C ILE A 225 -8.37 -8.60 -31.47
N ILE A 226 -7.05 -8.81 -31.47
CA ILE A 226 -6.08 -7.76 -31.16
C ILE A 226 -5.42 -7.33 -32.46
N PRO A 227 -5.68 -6.11 -32.95
CA PRO A 227 -5.20 -5.69 -34.25
C PRO A 227 -3.72 -5.27 -34.23
N ILE A 228 -3.04 -5.58 -35.32
CA ILE A 228 -1.76 -4.98 -35.72
C ILE A 228 -1.97 -4.39 -37.11
N PHE A 229 -1.99 -3.07 -37.22
CA PHE A 229 -2.27 -2.38 -38.47
C PHE A 229 -1.00 -2.24 -39.33
N ILE A 230 -1.13 -2.64 -40.59
CA ILE A 230 -0.11 -2.52 -41.62
C ILE A 230 -0.77 -1.86 -42.82
N TYR A 231 -0.22 -0.74 -43.29
CA TYR A 231 -0.71 -0.01 -44.46
C TYR A 231 0.32 -0.09 -45.59
N ILE A 232 -0.03 -0.74 -46.69
CA ILE A 232 0.83 -0.92 -47.85
C ILE A 232 0.63 0.24 -48.82
N ILE A 233 1.74 0.86 -49.24
CA ILE A 233 1.79 1.97 -50.18
C ILE A 233 2.48 1.45 -51.44
N ASP A 234 1.73 1.30 -52.52
CA ASP A 234 2.21 0.73 -53.78
C ASP A 234 2.05 1.68 -54.98
N GLN A 235 1.63 2.92 -54.71
CA GLN A 235 1.62 4.04 -55.66
C GLN A 235 2.67 5.08 -55.26
N GLU A 236 3.02 5.96 -56.21
CA GLU A 236 4.04 7.01 -55.99
C GLU A 236 3.58 8.13 -55.04
N ILE A 237 2.26 8.31 -54.89
CA ILE A 237 1.62 9.37 -54.08
C ILE A 237 0.37 8.82 -53.38
N LEU A 238 0.04 9.38 -52.22
CA LEU A 238 -1.25 9.15 -51.55
C LEU A 238 -2.32 10.01 -52.24
N SER A 239 -3.40 9.38 -52.72
CA SER A 239 -4.57 10.05 -53.28
C SER A 239 -5.42 10.72 -52.18
N GLU A 240 -6.34 11.62 -52.55
CA GLU A 240 -7.25 12.22 -51.55
C GLU A 240 -8.10 11.16 -50.83
N ASN A 241 -8.50 10.09 -51.52
CA ASN A 241 -9.23 8.98 -50.89
C ASN A 241 -8.36 8.26 -49.84
N ASP A 242 -7.07 8.05 -50.12
CA ASP A 242 -6.13 7.44 -49.16
C ASP A 242 -5.95 8.35 -47.93
N LEU A 243 -5.85 9.66 -48.15
CA LEU A 243 -5.74 10.64 -47.07
C LEU A 243 -7.01 10.68 -46.21
N GLU A 244 -8.20 10.61 -46.81
CA GLU A 244 -9.48 10.53 -46.09
C GLU A 244 -9.62 9.23 -45.29
N GLU A 245 -9.18 8.09 -45.84
CA GLU A 245 -9.15 6.81 -45.13
C GLU A 245 -8.25 6.90 -43.90
N LEU A 246 -7.02 7.41 -44.08
CA LEU A 246 -6.04 7.56 -43.00
C LEU A 246 -6.51 8.56 -41.92
N ARG A 247 -7.17 9.66 -42.31
CA ARG A 247 -7.79 10.62 -41.35
C ARG A 247 -8.91 9.95 -40.54
N SER A 248 -9.77 9.18 -41.22
CA SER A 248 -10.85 8.44 -40.55
C SER A 248 -10.30 7.39 -39.59
N PHE A 249 -9.27 6.65 -40.03
CA PHE A 249 -8.58 5.67 -39.20
C PHE A 249 -7.97 6.29 -37.94
N ARG A 250 -7.36 7.48 -38.05
CA ARG A 250 -6.81 8.21 -36.91
C ARG A 250 -7.88 8.59 -35.88
N THR A 251 -9.10 8.85 -36.34
CA THR A 251 -10.23 9.15 -35.47
C THR A 251 -10.70 7.90 -34.73
N PHE A 252 -10.83 6.77 -35.43
CA PHE A 252 -11.20 5.48 -34.84
C PHE A 252 -10.16 4.94 -33.83
N ALA A 253 -8.88 4.93 -34.21
CA ALA A 253 -7.81 4.32 -33.45
C ALA A 253 -6.76 5.36 -33.06
N THR A 254 -7.16 6.36 -32.27
CA THR A 254 -6.36 7.56 -31.93
C THR A 254 -4.98 7.25 -31.36
N ASN A 255 -4.83 6.09 -30.69
CA ASN A 255 -3.59 5.67 -30.04
C ASN A 255 -3.01 4.34 -30.56
N GLU A 256 -3.49 3.83 -31.70
CA GLU A 256 -2.90 2.64 -32.31
C GLU A 256 -1.85 3.00 -33.38
N PRO A 257 -0.64 2.43 -33.29
CA PRO A 257 0.39 2.64 -34.31
C PRO A 257 0.03 1.88 -35.59
N ILE A 258 0.48 2.43 -36.72
CA ILE A 258 0.38 1.80 -38.05
C ILE A 258 1.79 1.62 -38.59
N LEU A 259 2.07 0.44 -39.16
CA LEU A 259 3.28 0.23 -39.95
C LEU A 259 3.01 0.53 -41.42
N PHE A 260 3.61 1.58 -41.96
CA PHE A 260 3.56 1.89 -43.38
C PHE A 260 4.66 1.13 -44.12
N ILE A 261 4.33 0.44 -45.20
CA ILE A 261 5.30 -0.32 -46.01
C ILE A 261 5.16 0.10 -47.46
N ARG A 262 6.20 0.70 -48.02
CA ARG A 262 6.24 1.10 -49.44
C ARG A 262 6.74 -0.06 -50.30
N ILE A 263 6.03 -0.41 -51.36
CA ILE A 263 6.39 -1.50 -52.30
C ILE A 263 6.49 -0.92 -53.71
N ASP A 264 7.69 -0.97 -54.31
CA ASP A 264 7.90 -0.49 -55.68
C ASP A 264 7.21 -1.41 -56.70
N GLN A 265 6.49 -0.82 -57.65
CA GLN A 265 5.92 -1.55 -58.78
C GLN A 265 7.06 -2.12 -59.64
N THR A 266 7.14 -3.45 -59.78
CA THR A 266 8.09 -4.07 -60.69
C THR A 266 7.72 -3.69 -62.13
N ASN A 267 8.66 -3.03 -62.81
CA ASN A 267 8.65 -2.56 -64.20
C ASN A 267 8.26 -1.09 -64.44
N SER A 268 9.17 -0.18 -64.10
CA SER A 268 9.43 0.99 -64.94
C SER A 268 10.93 1.10 -65.22
N THR A 269 11.39 0.33 -66.20
CA THR A 269 12.60 0.71 -66.93
C THR A 269 12.34 2.04 -67.63
N ASN A 270 13.15 3.05 -67.26
CA ASN A 270 13.46 4.28 -67.98
C ASN A 270 12.46 5.45 -67.95
N ASN A 271 13.05 6.59 -67.58
CA ASN A 271 12.80 7.94 -68.10
C ASN A 271 11.41 8.55 -67.88
N SER A 272 11.29 9.32 -66.80
CA SER A 272 10.62 10.62 -66.85
C SER A 272 11.34 11.60 -65.92
N SER A 273 11.89 12.65 -66.53
CA SER A 273 12.37 13.85 -65.85
C SER A 273 11.16 14.64 -65.32
N SER A 274 10.81 14.47 -64.05
CA SER A 274 9.95 15.40 -63.32
C SER A 274 10.82 16.38 -62.53
N ASN A 275 10.53 17.69 -62.69
CA ASN A 275 11.25 18.82 -62.07
C ASN A 275 10.93 18.98 -60.56
N THR A 276 11.02 17.89 -59.80
CA THR A 276 10.89 17.92 -58.34
C THR A 276 12.09 17.20 -57.74
N ASP A 277 12.97 17.92 -57.05
CA ASP A 277 14.20 17.39 -56.43
C ASP A 277 13.95 16.36 -55.29
N GLU A 278 12.70 15.95 -55.04
CA GLU A 278 12.31 15.02 -53.98
C GLU A 278 11.93 13.64 -54.55
N THR A 279 12.43 12.56 -53.95
CA THR A 279 12.04 11.19 -54.32
C THR A 279 10.62 10.88 -53.84
N PRO A 280 9.84 10.00 -54.52
CA PRO A 280 8.46 9.67 -54.12
C PRO A 280 8.33 9.23 -52.64
N GLY A 281 9.33 8.53 -52.10
CA GLY A 281 9.36 8.14 -50.69
C GLY A 281 9.42 9.32 -49.70
N VAL A 282 10.14 10.40 -50.05
CA VAL A 282 10.21 11.63 -49.22
C VAL A 282 8.87 12.36 -49.22
N GLN A 283 8.21 12.42 -50.38
CA GLN A 283 6.88 13.03 -50.51
C GLN A 283 5.84 12.30 -49.64
N ILE A 284 5.79 10.96 -49.71
CA ILE A 284 4.89 10.14 -48.89
C ILE A 284 5.20 10.32 -47.39
N PHE A 285 6.48 10.29 -47.01
CA PHE A 285 6.88 10.49 -45.61
C PHE A 285 6.39 11.85 -45.07
N ARG A 286 6.49 12.90 -45.87
CA ARG A 286 5.99 14.24 -45.52
C ARG A 286 4.47 14.26 -45.36
N GLN A 287 3.72 13.65 -46.28
CA GLN A 287 2.26 13.54 -46.18
C GLN A 287 1.84 12.81 -44.89
N LEU A 288 2.53 11.72 -44.53
CA LEU A 288 2.27 10.98 -43.29
C LEU A 288 2.67 11.78 -42.03
N CYS A 289 3.68 12.64 -42.11
CA CYS A 289 4.01 13.58 -41.03
C CYS A 289 2.91 14.64 -40.85
N GLU A 290 2.38 15.20 -41.95
CA GLU A 290 1.28 16.17 -41.93
C GLU A 290 -0.01 15.58 -41.34
N LEU A 291 -0.25 14.28 -41.56
CA LEU A 291 -1.33 13.53 -40.92
C LEU A 291 -1.06 13.17 -39.44
N GLY A 292 0.13 13.45 -38.92
CA GLY A 292 0.52 13.17 -37.53
C GLY A 292 0.80 11.69 -37.23
N PHE A 293 1.04 10.87 -38.26
CA PHE A 293 1.48 9.48 -38.09
C PHE A 293 2.99 9.40 -37.82
N LEU A 294 3.79 10.17 -38.56
CA LEU A 294 5.24 10.20 -38.46
C LEU A 294 5.73 11.56 -37.92
N SER A 295 6.99 11.64 -37.48
CA SER A 295 7.62 12.89 -37.04
C SER A 295 9.00 13.09 -37.68
N PHE A 296 9.36 14.34 -37.95
CA PHE A 296 10.71 14.71 -38.37
C PHE A 296 11.64 14.69 -37.15
N LEU A 297 12.33 13.58 -36.88
CA LEU A 297 13.36 13.55 -35.84
C LEU A 297 14.58 14.36 -36.32
N THR A 298 14.87 15.48 -35.64
CA THR A 298 16.17 16.16 -35.74
C THR A 298 17.14 15.59 -34.69
N PRO A 299 18.45 15.48 -34.97
CA PRO A 299 19.38 14.73 -34.10
C PRO A 299 19.77 15.39 -32.77
N GLU A 300 19.18 16.53 -32.39
CA GLU A 300 19.72 17.38 -31.29
C GLU A 300 18.89 17.40 -29.99
N SER A 301 17.76 16.72 -29.90
CA SER A 301 16.94 16.72 -28.67
C SER A 301 16.95 15.40 -27.90
N CYS A 302 18.09 14.72 -27.79
CA CYS A 302 18.25 13.63 -26.83
C CYS A 302 18.70 14.19 -25.49
N ASP A 303 17.76 14.56 -24.62
CA ASP A 303 18.07 14.78 -23.20
C ASP A 303 17.00 14.23 -22.25
N SER A 304 17.47 13.41 -21.30
CA SER A 304 16.85 12.94 -20.06
C SER A 304 15.43 12.32 -20.06
N THR A 305 15.40 10.99 -19.87
CA THR A 305 14.50 10.18 -19.00
C THR A 305 12.96 10.24 -19.10
N SER A 306 12.34 11.27 -19.67
CA SER A 306 10.88 11.33 -19.88
C SER A 306 10.42 10.80 -21.24
N GLU A 307 11.32 10.66 -22.22
CA GLU A 307 10.99 10.30 -23.61
C GLU A 307 11.03 8.79 -23.92
N ILE A 308 11.50 7.95 -23.00
CA ILE A 308 11.44 6.49 -23.21
C ILE A 308 9.97 5.99 -23.29
N ASN A 309 9.04 6.75 -22.72
CA ASN A 309 7.61 6.49 -22.87
C ASN A 309 7.00 7.07 -24.15
N SER A 310 7.61 8.06 -24.82
CA SER A 310 7.07 8.62 -26.08
C SER A 310 7.59 7.88 -27.32
N SER A 311 8.78 7.28 -27.27
CA SER A 311 9.36 6.54 -28.41
C SER A 311 8.70 5.18 -28.72
N LEU A 312 7.74 4.74 -27.90
CA LEU A 312 7.03 3.46 -28.03
C LEU A 312 5.69 3.55 -28.78
N PHE A 313 5.25 4.77 -29.14
CA PHE A 313 3.91 5.04 -29.68
C PHE A 313 3.90 5.50 -31.14
N GLN A 314 5.02 5.39 -31.85
CA GLN A 314 5.13 5.98 -33.17
C GLN A 314 4.83 4.95 -34.26
N SER A 315 4.00 5.36 -35.24
CA SER A 315 3.94 4.66 -36.52
C SER A 315 5.33 4.68 -37.16
N ASP A 316 5.68 3.63 -37.88
CA ASP A 316 6.97 3.52 -38.57
C ASP A 316 6.71 3.38 -40.08
N MET A 317 7.68 3.78 -40.91
CA MET A 317 7.66 3.57 -42.36
C MET A 317 8.85 2.72 -42.78
N ILE A 318 8.60 1.66 -43.55
CA ILE A 318 9.63 0.83 -44.17
C ILE A 318 9.63 1.11 -45.67
N ASP A 319 10.79 1.47 -46.18
CA ASP A 319 11.00 1.67 -47.61
C ASP A 319 11.54 0.39 -48.28
N ASN A 320 11.15 0.13 -49.53
CA ASN A 320 11.52 -1.03 -50.34
C ASN A 320 11.02 -2.40 -49.81
N GLY A 321 9.75 -2.48 -49.42
CA GLY A 321 9.04 -3.71 -49.09
C GLY A 321 9.65 -4.47 -47.89
N LEU A 322 9.67 -5.80 -47.96
CA LEU A 322 10.24 -6.64 -46.90
C LEU A 322 11.75 -6.88 -47.04
N SER A 323 12.45 -6.17 -47.94
CA SER A 323 13.90 -6.31 -48.13
C SER A 323 14.71 -6.14 -46.83
N ASN A 324 14.18 -5.37 -45.87
CA ASN A 324 14.69 -5.25 -44.51
C ASN A 324 13.71 -5.80 -43.45
N PHE A 325 13.48 -7.11 -43.47
CA PHE A 325 12.66 -7.83 -42.49
C PHE A 325 12.96 -7.50 -41.01
N SER A 326 14.16 -7.02 -40.68
CA SER A 326 14.53 -6.67 -39.30
C SER A 326 13.68 -5.54 -38.73
N LEU A 327 13.32 -4.54 -39.55
CA LEU A 327 12.47 -3.42 -39.14
C LEU A 327 11.02 -3.88 -38.89
N PHE A 328 10.49 -4.73 -39.78
CA PHE A 328 9.18 -5.34 -39.61
C PHE A 328 9.11 -6.17 -38.32
N LEU A 329 10.09 -7.06 -38.09
CA LEU A 329 10.17 -7.85 -36.86
C LEU A 329 10.26 -6.98 -35.61
N ASN A 330 11.01 -5.87 -35.68
CA ASN A 330 11.14 -4.93 -34.57
C ASN A 330 9.80 -4.23 -34.26
N TYR A 331 9.06 -3.79 -35.29
CA TYR A 331 7.74 -3.20 -35.13
C TYR A 331 6.76 -4.18 -34.45
N ILE A 332 6.68 -5.42 -34.96
CA ILE A 332 5.80 -6.45 -34.40
C ILE A 332 6.18 -6.75 -32.95
N ARG A 333 7.48 -6.90 -32.65
CA ARG A 333 7.99 -7.10 -31.29
C ARG A 333 7.59 -5.95 -30.36
N LYS A 334 7.87 -4.70 -30.75
CA LYS A 334 7.49 -3.51 -29.97
C LYS A 334 5.99 -3.46 -29.69
N HIS A 335 5.14 -3.78 -30.68
CA HIS A 335 3.69 -3.76 -30.50
C HIS A 335 3.20 -4.80 -29.48
N VAL A 336 3.65 -6.06 -29.60
CA VAL A 336 3.23 -7.13 -28.67
C VAL A 336 3.83 -6.94 -27.28
N ASP A 337 5.06 -6.44 -27.19
CA ASP A 337 5.71 -6.11 -25.92
C ASP A 337 4.99 -4.94 -25.24
N ARG A 338 4.55 -3.91 -25.98
CA ARG A 338 3.74 -2.81 -25.46
C ARG A 338 2.45 -3.30 -24.79
N LEU A 339 1.70 -4.16 -25.46
CA LEU A 339 0.44 -4.72 -24.95
C LEU A 339 0.66 -5.50 -23.65
N THR A 340 1.63 -6.42 -23.66
CA THR A 340 1.94 -7.24 -22.49
C THR A 340 2.52 -6.41 -21.34
N LEU A 341 3.39 -5.45 -21.62
CA LEU A 341 3.94 -4.53 -20.61
C LEU A 341 2.84 -3.68 -19.96
N ARG A 342 1.86 -3.19 -20.73
CA ARG A 342 0.74 -2.42 -20.16
C ARG A 342 -0.09 -3.28 -19.22
N ALA A 343 -0.44 -4.50 -19.62
CA ALA A 343 -1.18 -5.44 -18.77
C ALA A 343 -0.41 -5.77 -17.46
N VAL A 344 0.90 -6.04 -17.57
CA VAL A 344 1.74 -6.32 -16.39
C VAL A 344 1.90 -5.10 -15.49
N ASN A 345 2.03 -3.89 -16.04
CA ASN A 345 2.13 -2.66 -15.24
C ASN A 345 0.86 -2.39 -14.42
N ILE A 346 -0.32 -2.67 -14.97
CA ILE A 346 -1.59 -2.53 -14.26
C ILE A 346 -1.62 -3.46 -13.02
N LEU A 347 -1.26 -4.73 -13.21
CA LEU A 347 -1.16 -5.70 -12.12
C LEU A 347 -0.12 -5.29 -11.07
N GLN A 348 1.08 -4.92 -11.52
CA GLN A 348 2.18 -4.48 -10.66
C GLN A 348 1.76 -3.27 -9.80
N HIS A 349 1.13 -2.27 -10.40
CA HIS A 349 0.71 -1.06 -9.69
C HIS A 349 -0.29 -1.37 -8.58
N SER A 350 -1.31 -2.19 -8.86
CA SER A 350 -2.28 -2.63 -7.85
C SER A 350 -1.60 -3.40 -6.70
N GLN A 351 -0.65 -4.29 -7.02
CA GLN A 351 0.09 -5.08 -6.02
C GLN A 351 1.00 -4.20 -5.15
N GLU A 352 1.69 -3.22 -5.74
CA GLU A 352 2.51 -2.22 -5.02
C GLU A 352 1.63 -1.40 -4.06
N LEU A 353 0.48 -0.91 -4.54
CA LEU A 353 -0.47 -0.16 -3.73
C LEU A 353 -1.01 -0.99 -2.56
N CYS A 354 -1.32 -2.28 -2.79
CA CYS A 354 -1.78 -3.18 -1.74
C CYS A 354 -0.74 -3.36 -0.61
N LEU A 355 0.54 -3.52 -0.97
CA LEU A 355 1.62 -3.63 0.01
C LEU A 355 1.82 -2.32 0.80
N ASP A 356 1.59 -1.17 0.19
CA ASP A 356 1.65 0.13 0.86
C ASP A 356 0.52 0.30 1.86
N VAL A 357 -0.71 0.00 1.46
CA VAL A 357 -1.86 -0.04 2.36
C VAL A 357 -1.64 -1.02 3.52
N PHE A 358 -0.99 -2.16 3.28
CA PHE A 358 -0.62 -3.11 4.35
C PHE A 358 0.40 -2.55 5.33
N ASN A 359 1.47 -1.90 4.84
CA ASN A 359 2.46 -1.27 5.71
C ASN A 359 1.82 -0.16 6.57
N ASP A 360 1.01 0.70 5.97
CA ASP A 360 0.31 1.78 6.66
C ASP A 360 -0.69 1.26 7.68
N SER A 361 -1.49 0.25 7.30
CA SER A 361 -2.44 -0.40 8.21
C SER A 361 -1.72 -1.10 9.36
N ALA A 362 -0.60 -1.78 9.11
CA ALA A 362 0.19 -2.40 10.15
C ALA A 362 0.78 -1.35 11.12
N PHE A 363 1.20 -0.18 10.61
CA PHE A 363 1.68 0.93 11.42
C PHE A 363 0.57 1.52 12.29
N GLU A 364 -0.61 1.78 11.72
CA GLU A 364 -1.79 2.24 12.46
C GLU A 364 -2.18 1.28 13.59
N MET A 365 -2.23 -0.03 13.29
CA MET A 365 -2.51 -1.09 14.26
C MET A 365 -1.45 -1.12 15.38
N ALA A 366 -0.16 -1.03 15.03
CA ALA A 366 0.93 -1.01 16.01
C ALA A 366 0.83 0.21 16.94
N ARG A 367 0.55 1.38 16.36
CA ARG A 367 0.36 2.64 17.08
C ARG A 367 -0.82 2.56 18.03
N ASP A 368 -1.95 2.01 17.59
CA ASP A 368 -3.15 1.85 18.42
C ASP A 368 -2.89 0.92 19.62
N MET A 369 -2.24 -0.23 19.39
CA MET A 369 -1.84 -1.16 20.46
C MET A 369 -0.88 -0.53 21.48
N LEU A 370 -0.06 0.44 21.07
CA LEU A 370 0.85 1.15 21.98
C LEU A 370 0.17 2.31 22.72
N ILE A 371 -0.64 3.10 22.02
CA ILE A 371 -1.20 4.36 22.55
C ILE A 371 -2.42 4.10 23.43
N THR A 372 -3.30 3.18 23.05
CA THR A 372 -4.58 2.96 23.76
C THR A 372 -4.37 2.55 25.23
N PRO A 373 -3.49 1.58 25.56
CA PRO A 373 -3.19 1.24 26.96
C PRO A 373 -2.57 2.41 27.75
N LYS A 374 -1.68 3.19 27.11
CA LYS A 374 -1.07 4.37 27.73
C LYS A 374 -2.11 5.45 28.05
N ARG A 375 -3.07 5.68 27.15
CA ARG A 375 -4.19 6.62 27.37
C ARG A 375 -5.09 6.15 28.52
N LEU A 376 -5.42 4.87 28.59
CA LEU A 376 -6.21 4.30 29.69
C LEU A 376 -5.50 4.46 31.04
N SER A 377 -4.20 4.15 31.09
CA SER A 377 -3.38 4.35 32.29
C SER A 377 -3.31 5.82 32.71
N TYR A 378 -3.11 6.72 31.76
CA TYR A 378 -3.07 8.17 32.02
C TYR A 378 -4.41 8.71 32.52
N THR A 379 -5.54 8.27 31.93
CA THR A 379 -6.88 8.64 32.38
C THR A 379 -7.11 8.19 33.82
N ARG A 380 -6.71 6.96 34.16
CA ARG A 380 -6.80 6.44 35.53
C ARG A 380 -5.97 7.25 36.53
N GLU A 381 -4.73 7.56 36.17
CA GLU A 381 -3.83 8.35 37.01
C GLU A 381 -4.39 9.76 37.25
N LYS A 382 -4.86 10.44 36.20
CA LYS A 382 -5.40 11.79 36.31
C LYS A 382 -6.74 11.85 37.04
N GLU A 383 -7.59 10.85 36.88
CA GLU A 383 -8.83 10.77 37.66
C GLU A 383 -8.53 10.51 39.15
N LYS A 384 -7.55 9.65 39.45
CA LYS A 384 -7.10 9.44 40.83
C LYS A 384 -6.53 10.70 41.45
N ASP A 385 -5.68 11.45 40.73
CA ASP A 385 -5.17 12.76 41.16
C ASP A 385 -6.32 13.72 41.50
N LEU A 386 -7.36 13.76 40.66
CA LEU A 386 -8.56 14.58 40.85
C LEU A 386 -9.34 14.13 42.10
N TYR A 387 -9.58 12.84 42.27
CA TYR A 387 -10.26 12.28 43.43
C TYR A 387 -9.52 12.62 44.74
N GLU A 388 -8.22 12.37 44.80
CA GLU A 388 -7.40 12.69 45.97
C GLU A 388 -7.39 14.20 46.27
N SER A 389 -7.31 15.03 45.24
CA SER A 389 -7.39 16.49 45.36
C SER A 389 -8.72 16.93 45.95
N LEU A 390 -9.86 16.44 45.42
CA LEU A 390 -11.20 16.77 45.89
C LEU A 390 -11.44 16.34 47.34
N ILE A 391 -10.98 15.14 47.73
CA ILE A 391 -11.06 14.68 49.11
C ILE A 391 -10.18 15.53 50.03
N SER A 392 -8.94 15.87 49.64
CA SER A 392 -8.05 16.71 50.44
C SER A 392 -8.59 18.14 50.62
N LEU A 393 -9.21 18.70 49.58
CA LEU A 393 -9.83 20.02 49.60
C LEU A 393 -11.05 20.05 50.52
N THR A 394 -11.90 19.02 50.46
CA THR A 394 -13.07 18.88 51.34
C THR A 394 -12.65 18.80 52.81
N ASN A 395 -11.55 18.08 53.10
CA ASN A 395 -11.05 17.93 54.47
C ASN A 395 -10.27 19.16 54.99
N SER A 396 -9.44 19.80 54.16
CA SER A 396 -8.62 20.96 54.55
C SER A 396 -9.44 22.24 54.75
N ARG A 397 -10.53 22.39 54.00
CA ARG A 397 -11.43 23.55 54.10
C ARG A 397 -12.59 23.34 55.06
N GLN A 398 -12.57 22.34 55.93
CA GLN A 398 -13.63 22.15 56.93
C GLN A 398 -13.91 23.43 57.74
N ASN A 399 -12.86 24.19 58.08
CA ASN A 399 -12.98 25.48 58.78
C ASN A 399 -13.53 26.61 57.91
N GLU A 400 -13.26 26.59 56.60
CA GLU A 400 -13.79 27.57 55.64
C GLU A 400 -15.25 27.27 55.28
N ILE A 401 -15.61 25.98 55.11
CA ILE A 401 -16.99 25.50 55.00
C ILE A 401 -17.76 25.88 56.25
N GLN A 402 -17.17 25.72 57.44
CA GLN A 402 -17.75 26.18 58.70
C GLN A 402 -17.99 27.70 58.70
N ARG A 403 -17.03 28.50 58.18
CA ARG A 403 -17.18 29.95 58.05
C ARG A 403 -18.28 30.34 57.04
N ILE A 404 -18.34 29.68 55.88
CA ILE A 404 -19.39 29.89 54.86
C ILE A 404 -20.76 29.54 55.42
N ILE A 405 -20.87 28.43 56.18
CA ILE A 405 -22.11 28.05 56.87
C ILE A 405 -22.49 29.11 57.90
N PHE A 406 -21.54 29.57 58.73
CA PHE A 406 -21.78 30.64 59.71
C PHE A 406 -22.24 31.94 59.04
N GLU A 407 -21.58 32.37 57.95
CA GLU A 407 -21.96 33.56 57.19
C GLU A 407 -23.32 33.40 56.50
N ALA A 408 -23.61 32.22 55.94
CA ALA A 408 -24.90 31.91 55.31
C ALA A 408 -26.03 31.96 56.35
N VAL A 409 -25.84 31.29 57.49
CA VAL A 409 -26.81 31.22 58.61
C VAL A 409 -27.08 32.62 59.15
N ASN A 410 -26.04 33.44 59.34
CA ASN A 410 -26.18 34.81 59.85
C ASN A 410 -26.87 35.76 58.86
N GLU A 411 -26.56 35.67 57.56
CA GLU A 411 -27.14 36.54 56.54
C GLU A 411 -28.65 36.31 56.37
N ILE A 412 -29.09 35.06 56.44
CA ILE A 412 -30.52 34.71 56.32
C ILE A 412 -31.25 34.71 57.66
N HIS A 413 -30.54 34.94 58.78
CA HIS A 413 -31.05 34.79 60.15
C HIS A 413 -32.32 35.61 60.41
N GLU A 414 -32.26 36.93 60.19
CA GLU A 414 -33.40 37.82 60.44
C GLU A 414 -34.54 37.60 59.43
N MET A 415 -34.20 37.43 58.16
CA MET A 415 -35.18 37.18 57.10
C MET A 415 -35.96 35.87 57.32
N LEU A 416 -35.30 34.81 57.79
CA LEU A 416 -35.94 33.54 58.12
C LEU A 416 -36.91 33.68 59.29
N ILE A 417 -36.53 34.43 60.33
CA ILE A 417 -37.38 34.66 61.50
C ILE A 417 -38.66 35.39 61.08
N ASP A 418 -38.54 36.43 60.26
CA ASP A 418 -39.70 37.18 59.79
C ASP A 418 -40.60 36.35 58.86
N GLN A 419 -40.01 35.55 57.97
CA GLN A 419 -40.76 34.64 57.10
C GLN A 419 -41.46 33.53 57.89
N ALA A 420 -40.83 32.99 58.94
CA ALA A 420 -41.43 32.00 59.84
C ALA A 420 -42.60 32.60 60.65
N CYS A 421 -42.53 33.89 61.02
CA CYS A 421 -43.64 34.60 61.68
C CYS A 421 -44.87 34.70 60.76
N SER A 422 -44.64 34.94 59.46
CA SER A 422 -45.69 35.02 58.44
C SER A 422 -46.20 33.67 57.90
N LEU A 423 -45.65 32.54 58.36
CA LEU A 423 -45.98 31.21 57.83
C LEU A 423 -47.42 30.80 58.17
N GLU A 424 -48.25 30.57 57.16
CA GLU A 424 -49.60 30.03 57.35
C GLU A 424 -49.54 28.51 57.58
N ILE A 425 -49.99 28.06 58.76
CA ILE A 425 -49.98 26.63 59.13
C ILE A 425 -51.38 26.08 58.85
N SER A 426 -51.51 25.33 57.75
CA SER A 426 -52.79 24.75 57.32
C SER A 426 -53.00 23.33 57.89
N GLY A 427 -54.26 22.96 58.13
CA GLY A 427 -54.66 21.61 58.55
C GLY A 427 -54.71 21.34 60.06
N ILE A 428 -54.74 22.38 60.90
CA ILE A 428 -54.83 22.28 62.36
C ILE A 428 -55.93 23.22 62.88
N GLU A 429 -56.90 22.68 63.63
CA GLU A 429 -57.99 23.48 64.21
C GLU A 429 -57.51 24.26 65.44
N LEU A 430 -57.38 25.57 65.27
CA LEU A 430 -57.10 26.51 66.34
C LEU A 430 -58.41 26.94 67.01
N THR A 431 -58.36 27.19 68.32
CA THR A 431 -59.45 27.84 69.07
C THR A 431 -59.47 29.34 68.79
N ASP A 432 -60.56 30.05 69.12
CA ASP A 432 -60.73 31.51 68.91
C ASP A 432 -59.64 32.37 69.57
N GLN A 433 -58.88 31.80 70.51
CA GLN A 433 -57.75 32.43 71.17
C GLN A 433 -56.38 32.01 70.60
N LEU A 434 -56.34 31.41 69.40
CA LEU A 434 -55.15 30.93 68.70
C LEU A 434 -54.38 29.81 69.44
N THR A 435 -55.06 29.00 70.26
CA THR A 435 -54.43 27.86 70.97
C THR A 435 -54.83 26.51 70.37
N VAL A 436 -53.94 25.51 70.47
CA VAL A 436 -54.13 24.17 69.90
C VAL A 436 -54.88 23.24 70.86
N LYS A 437 -55.77 22.40 70.32
CA LYS A 437 -56.62 21.48 71.10
C LYS A 437 -55.87 20.28 71.69
N THR A 438 -54.78 19.82 71.06
CA THR A 438 -53.99 18.68 71.57
C THR A 438 -52.48 18.92 71.52
N ALA A 439 -51.74 18.27 72.44
CA ALA A 439 -50.27 18.28 72.43
C ALA A 439 -49.67 17.67 71.14
N ARG A 440 -50.44 16.83 70.43
CA ARG A 440 -50.05 16.24 69.14
C ARG A 440 -50.07 17.29 68.03
N ASP A 441 -51.04 18.20 68.07
CA ASP A 441 -51.19 19.26 67.08
C ASP A 441 -50.18 20.39 67.31
N LEU A 442 -49.86 20.73 68.56
CA LEU A 442 -48.75 21.64 68.87
C LEU A 442 -47.41 21.10 68.34
N LYS A 443 -47.18 19.78 68.48
CA LYS A 443 -46.00 19.11 67.94
C LYS A 443 -45.96 19.14 66.41
N LYS A 444 -47.12 19.02 65.74
CA LYS A 444 -47.22 19.19 64.28
C LYS A 444 -46.91 20.62 63.85
N CYS A 445 -47.49 21.65 64.49
CA CYS A 445 -47.19 23.06 64.20
C CYS A 445 -45.69 23.35 64.33
N THR A 446 -45.07 22.87 65.40
CA THR A 446 -43.64 23.02 65.64
C THR A 446 -42.82 22.32 64.55
N SER A 447 -43.22 21.12 64.14
CA SER A 447 -42.56 20.37 63.07
C SER A 447 -42.65 21.08 61.71
N VAL A 448 -43.77 21.73 61.40
CA VAL A 448 -43.96 22.46 60.14
C VAL A 448 -43.06 23.69 60.08
N ILE A 449 -42.97 24.46 61.18
CA ILE A 449 -42.06 25.62 61.27
C ILE A 449 -40.60 25.16 61.15
N GLN A 450 -40.23 24.07 61.82
CA GLN A 450 -38.90 23.49 61.74
C GLN A 450 -38.53 23.04 60.32
N ASP A 451 -39.46 22.37 59.63
CA ASP A 451 -39.24 21.90 58.26
C ASP A 451 -39.10 23.06 57.27
N PHE A 452 -39.88 24.13 57.44
CA PHE A 452 -39.76 25.36 56.66
C PHE A 452 -38.39 26.04 56.85
N VAL A 453 -37.96 26.22 58.11
CA VAL A 453 -36.67 26.84 58.44
C VAL A 453 -35.52 26.00 57.89
N LEU A 454 -35.56 24.67 58.05
CA LEU A 454 -34.54 23.76 57.52
C LEU A 454 -34.45 23.78 56.00
N THR A 455 -35.60 23.76 55.31
CA THR A 455 -35.65 23.76 53.85
C THR A 455 -35.02 25.03 53.28
N ARG A 456 -35.34 26.19 53.87
CA ARG A 456 -34.78 27.48 53.46
C ARG A 456 -33.29 27.64 53.81
N LEU A 457 -32.89 27.18 55.00
CA LEU A 457 -31.48 27.16 55.43
C LEU A 457 -30.64 26.29 54.49
N ASN A 458 -31.11 25.08 54.17
CA ASN A 458 -30.42 24.15 53.26
C ASN A 458 -30.25 24.75 51.86
N LYS A 459 -31.27 25.47 51.35
CA LYS A 459 -31.20 26.14 50.05
C LYS A 459 -30.12 27.23 50.03
N ALA A 460 -30.11 28.11 51.04
CA ALA A 460 -29.15 29.20 51.12
C ALA A 460 -27.70 28.71 51.33
N ILE A 461 -27.50 27.69 52.17
CA ILE A 461 -26.17 27.08 52.36
C ILE A 461 -25.72 26.38 51.07
N GLY A 462 -26.61 25.67 50.39
CA GLY A 462 -26.32 24.99 49.12
C GLY A 462 -25.88 25.96 48.01
N GLU A 463 -26.55 27.10 47.88
CA GLU A 463 -26.21 28.14 46.89
C GLU A 463 -24.81 28.74 47.15
N LYS A 464 -24.46 29.06 48.41
CA LYS A 464 -23.13 29.61 48.75
C LYS A 464 -22.00 28.60 48.61
N LEU A 465 -22.24 27.32 48.92
CA LEU A 465 -21.24 26.26 48.76
C LEU A 465 -20.93 25.99 47.27
N SER A 466 -21.93 26.04 46.40
CA SER A 466 -21.78 25.82 44.95
C SER A 466 -20.80 26.80 44.28
N CYS A 467 -20.80 28.08 44.69
CA CYS A 467 -19.86 29.08 44.17
C CYS A 467 -18.39 28.80 44.56
N SER A 468 -18.13 28.24 45.74
CA SER A 468 -16.76 27.98 46.21
C SER A 468 -16.12 26.76 45.52
N VAL A 469 -16.94 25.79 45.09
CA VAL A 469 -16.49 24.59 44.35
C VAL A 469 -16.20 24.89 42.88
N SER A 470 -16.86 25.88 42.29
CA SER A 470 -16.66 26.31 40.88
C SER A 470 -15.22 26.72 40.53
N ILE A 471 -14.39 27.11 41.52
CA ILE A 471 -12.98 27.50 41.31
C ILE A 471 -12.08 26.27 41.07
N LEU A 472 -12.51 25.07 41.47
CA LEU A 472 -11.75 23.81 41.30
C LEU A 472 -11.87 23.20 39.88
N HIS A 473 -12.76 23.74 39.06
CA HIS A 473 -13.25 23.19 37.79
C HIS A 473 -12.30 23.38 36.58
N GLN A 474 -11.50 24.45 36.54
CA GLN A 474 -10.92 24.91 35.27
C GLN A 474 -9.67 24.16 34.78
N ASP A 475 -8.95 23.42 35.64
CA ASP A 475 -7.64 22.87 35.25
C ASP A 475 -7.65 21.37 34.89
N TYR A 476 -8.62 20.58 35.38
CA TYR A 476 -8.60 19.10 35.23
C TYR A 476 -9.63 18.55 34.24
N VAL A 477 -10.76 19.23 34.04
CA VAL A 477 -11.92 18.70 33.30
C VAL A 477 -11.67 18.63 31.79
N GLY A 478 -11.10 19.70 31.20
CA GLY A 478 -10.94 19.77 29.74
C GLY A 478 -10.09 18.64 29.15
N THR A 479 -8.99 18.27 29.83
CA THR A 479 -8.06 17.24 29.35
C THR A 479 -8.63 15.83 29.52
N LEU A 480 -9.21 15.52 30.68
CA LEU A 480 -9.83 14.23 30.97
C LEU A 480 -11.05 13.97 30.09
N THR A 481 -11.93 14.97 29.93
CA THR A 481 -13.09 14.86 29.03
C THR A 481 -12.64 14.64 27.60
N ARG A 482 -11.62 15.36 27.10
CA ARG A 482 -11.10 15.14 25.73
C ARG A 482 -10.47 13.76 25.54
N CYS A 483 -9.77 13.24 26.55
CA CYS A 483 -9.20 11.90 26.53
C CYS A 483 -10.28 10.82 26.51
N LEU A 484 -11.30 10.93 27.37
CA LEU A 484 -12.43 9.99 27.43
C LEU A 484 -13.29 10.04 26.16
N SER A 485 -13.63 11.24 25.67
CA SER A 485 -14.38 11.38 24.43
C SER A 485 -13.65 10.78 23.23
N ASN A 486 -12.31 10.80 23.20
CA ASN A 486 -11.54 10.13 22.14
C ASN A 486 -11.48 8.60 22.31
N LEU A 487 -11.48 8.08 23.55
CA LEU A 487 -11.56 6.64 23.79
C LEU A 487 -12.96 6.10 23.46
N GLU A 488 -13.98 6.91 23.65
CA GLU A 488 -15.39 6.58 23.39
C GLU A 488 -15.82 6.82 21.94
N ARG A 489 -15.15 7.72 21.18
CA ARG A 489 -15.47 8.04 19.77
C ARG A 489 -15.25 6.91 18.76
N ASN A 490 -14.42 5.92 19.09
CA ASN A 490 -14.15 4.79 18.19
C ASN A 490 -15.19 3.67 18.34
N GLN A 491 -16.43 4.02 18.72
CA GLN A 491 -17.52 3.10 18.98
C GLN A 491 -18.56 3.28 17.87
N ASP A 492 -18.97 2.18 17.25
CA ASP A 492 -20.20 2.13 16.45
C ASP A 492 -21.38 2.48 17.36
N ASP A 493 -22.34 3.24 16.83
CA ASP A 493 -23.44 3.94 17.51
C ASP A 493 -24.36 3.04 18.37
N ASP A 494 -23.92 2.64 19.57
CA ASP A 494 -24.83 2.18 20.64
C ASP A 494 -25.28 3.39 21.47
N GLU A 495 -26.37 4.04 21.03
CA GLU A 495 -27.03 5.21 21.65
C GLU A 495 -27.47 5.02 23.13
N GLY A 496 -27.15 3.91 23.78
CA GLY A 496 -27.59 3.58 25.14
C GLY A 496 -26.51 3.21 26.15
N SER A 497 -25.22 3.13 25.78
CA SER A 497 -24.20 2.65 26.73
C SER A 497 -23.76 3.73 27.75
N ALA A 498 -23.68 3.35 29.03
CA ALA A 498 -23.16 4.23 30.08
C ALA A 498 -21.70 4.58 29.80
N SER A 499 -21.40 5.89 29.69
CA SER A 499 -20.07 6.36 29.29
C SER A 499 -19.25 6.80 30.50
N ALA A 500 -17.96 6.48 30.49
CA ALA A 500 -17.03 6.92 31.53
C ALA A 500 -16.90 8.46 31.53
N SER A 501 -17.10 9.10 30.38
CA SER A 501 -17.27 10.56 30.28
C SER A 501 -18.48 11.09 31.04
N LYS A 502 -19.64 10.42 30.97
CA LYS A 502 -20.85 10.79 31.73
C LYS A 502 -20.65 10.53 33.22
N ALA A 503 -20.02 9.44 33.60
CA ALA A 503 -19.70 9.19 35.01
C ALA A 503 -18.68 10.20 35.57
N LEU A 504 -17.71 10.64 34.78
CA LEU A 504 -16.84 11.75 35.15
C LEU A 504 -17.65 13.05 35.30
N GLN A 505 -18.61 13.32 34.41
CA GLN A 505 -19.52 14.45 34.58
C GLN A 505 -20.39 14.31 35.84
N GLU A 506 -20.80 13.10 36.21
CA GLU A 506 -21.51 12.82 37.47
C GLU A 506 -20.61 13.00 38.69
N ILE A 507 -19.31 12.68 38.64
CA ILE A 507 -18.33 12.99 39.71
C ILE A 507 -18.30 14.50 39.94
N LEU A 508 -18.21 15.24 38.83
CA LEU A 508 -18.20 16.70 38.86
C LEU A 508 -19.54 17.24 39.41
N GLN A 509 -20.68 16.80 38.86
CA GLN A 509 -22.03 17.17 39.31
C GLN A 509 -22.35 16.79 40.76
N SER A 510 -21.81 15.68 41.25
CA SER A 510 -21.96 15.24 42.64
C SER A 510 -21.28 16.19 43.63
N ALA A 511 -20.23 16.89 43.20
CA ALA A 511 -19.61 17.97 43.96
C ALA A 511 -20.45 19.28 43.94
N TYR A 512 -21.31 19.48 42.92
CA TYR A 512 -22.15 20.68 42.74
C TYR A 512 -23.53 20.60 43.42
N GLN A 513 -24.17 19.43 43.50
CA GLN A 513 -25.53 19.29 44.06
C GLN A 513 -25.54 18.97 45.55
N VAL A 514 -25.15 19.91 46.40
CA VAL A 514 -25.20 19.74 47.87
C VAL A 514 -26.64 19.90 48.39
N ASN A 515 -27.50 18.93 48.11
CA ASN A 515 -28.74 18.78 48.88
C ASN A 515 -28.38 18.26 50.27
N ILE A 516 -28.20 19.18 51.23
CA ILE A 516 -27.92 18.87 52.62
C ILE A 516 -29.12 18.10 53.18
N SER A 517 -29.00 16.77 53.19
CA SER A 517 -29.97 15.91 53.83
C SER A 517 -29.57 15.86 55.29
N LEU A 518 -30.04 16.80 56.10
CA LEU A 518 -29.89 16.65 57.55
C LEU A 518 -30.55 15.32 57.91
N PRO A 519 -29.82 14.37 58.54
CA PRO A 519 -30.41 13.09 58.86
C PRO A 519 -31.59 13.36 59.81
N THR A 520 -32.79 13.12 59.31
CA THR A 520 -34.02 12.98 60.10
C THR A 520 -33.87 11.90 61.19
N ASN A 521 -32.78 11.13 61.17
CA ASN A 521 -32.37 10.20 62.20
C ASN A 521 -31.33 10.78 63.20
N SER A 522 -31.88 11.43 64.23
CA SER A 522 -31.85 10.87 65.60
C SER A 522 -30.81 11.29 66.67
N ASN A 523 -30.00 12.35 66.51
CA ASN A 523 -29.24 12.91 67.66
C ASN A 523 -29.42 14.42 67.88
N LEU A 524 -29.35 15.27 66.86
CA LEU A 524 -29.57 16.72 67.02
C LEU A 524 -31.04 17.03 67.36
N ILE A 525 -31.98 16.44 66.61
CA ILE A 525 -33.42 16.56 66.87
C ILE A 525 -33.79 15.91 68.21
N LYS A 526 -33.13 14.81 68.62
CA LYS A 526 -33.35 14.24 69.96
C LYS A 526 -32.84 15.13 71.09
N ILE A 527 -31.70 15.79 70.92
CA ILE A 527 -31.16 16.75 71.90
C ILE A 527 -32.05 18.00 71.99
N LEU A 528 -32.52 18.53 70.84
CA LEU A 528 -33.48 19.64 70.75
C LEU A 528 -34.84 19.27 71.37
N ILE A 529 -35.38 18.09 71.06
CA ILE A 529 -36.63 17.57 71.65
C ILE A 529 -36.45 17.29 73.15
N ASN A 530 -35.29 16.81 73.60
CA ASN A 530 -35.05 16.52 75.02
C ASN A 530 -34.88 17.80 75.86
N LYS A 531 -34.19 18.83 75.36
CA LYS A 531 -34.12 20.14 76.01
C LYS A 531 -35.47 20.88 75.99
N MET A 532 -36.25 20.73 74.93
CA MET A 532 -37.64 21.21 74.94
C MET A 532 -38.50 20.43 75.93
N LYS A 533 -38.34 19.10 76.06
CA LYS A 533 -39.03 18.33 77.11
C LYS A 533 -38.66 18.81 78.52
N GLU A 534 -37.46 19.34 78.74
CA GLU A 534 -37.08 20.00 80.00
C GLU A 534 -37.79 21.35 80.17
N LEU A 535 -37.85 22.19 79.14
CA LEU A 535 -38.60 23.46 79.16
C LEU A 535 -40.13 23.27 79.31
N PHE A 536 -40.68 22.20 78.74
CA PHE A 536 -42.09 21.84 78.89
C PHE A 536 -42.39 21.18 80.24
N ARG A 537 -41.39 20.61 80.93
CA ARG A 537 -41.53 20.14 82.32
C ARG A 537 -41.59 21.29 83.32
N THR A 538 -40.99 22.44 82.99
CA THR A 538 -41.09 23.68 83.78
C THR A 538 -42.37 24.48 83.54
N PHE A 539 -43.21 24.06 82.57
CA PHE A 539 -44.49 24.72 82.28
C PHE A 539 -45.66 23.98 82.92
N SER A 540 -46.31 24.61 83.92
CA SER A 540 -47.60 24.17 84.45
C SER A 540 -48.67 24.24 83.37
N TRP A 541 -49.43 23.16 83.17
CA TRP A 541 -50.38 22.94 82.06
C TRP A 541 -51.64 23.84 82.08
N SER A 542 -51.58 24.98 82.76
CA SER A 542 -52.66 25.95 82.91
C SER A 542 -52.68 27.02 81.81
N ASN A 543 -51.58 27.19 81.05
CA ASN A 543 -51.47 28.15 79.95
C ASN A 543 -50.98 27.44 78.69
N CYS A 544 -51.90 27.13 77.76
CA CYS A 544 -51.55 26.64 76.43
C CYS A 544 -50.96 27.81 75.61
N PRO A 545 -49.77 27.67 75.00
CA PRO A 545 -49.15 28.77 74.24
C PRO A 545 -50.03 29.15 73.03
N ARG A 546 -50.24 30.45 72.83
CA ARG A 546 -50.88 30.97 71.62
C ARG A 546 -49.95 30.76 70.44
N ILE A 547 -50.44 30.24 69.31
CA ILE A 547 -49.67 30.15 68.05
C ILE A 547 -49.73 31.52 67.35
N ASP A 548 -49.21 32.53 68.03
CA ASP A 548 -49.04 33.88 67.52
C ASP A 548 -47.67 34.04 66.84
N PRO A 549 -47.42 35.17 66.15
CA PRO A 549 -46.12 35.45 65.55
C PRO A 549 -44.95 35.32 66.54
N ASP A 550 -45.17 35.64 67.82
CA ASP A 550 -44.15 35.54 68.88
C ASP A 550 -43.81 34.08 69.23
N PHE A 551 -44.80 33.19 69.26
CA PHE A 551 -44.56 31.75 69.38
C PHE A 551 -43.77 31.22 68.18
N LYS A 552 -44.15 31.56 66.94
CA LYS A 552 -43.41 31.13 65.73
C LYS A 552 -41.98 31.65 65.73
N ARG A 553 -41.78 32.92 66.11
CA ARG A 553 -40.47 33.55 66.34
C ARG A 553 -39.65 32.80 67.38
N SER A 554 -40.26 32.44 68.52
CA SER A 554 -39.56 31.71 69.59
C SER A 554 -39.10 30.32 69.15
N VAL A 555 -39.90 29.61 68.36
CA VAL A 555 -39.56 28.28 67.81
C VAL A 555 -38.43 28.40 66.79
N ALA A 556 -38.49 29.37 65.88
CA ALA A 556 -37.44 29.62 64.89
C ALA A 556 -36.11 30.07 65.53
N LEU A 557 -36.17 30.99 66.50
CA LEU A 557 -35.00 31.47 67.25
C LEU A 557 -34.33 30.34 68.03
N ASN A 558 -35.11 29.52 68.75
CA ASN A 558 -34.58 28.41 69.52
C ASN A 558 -33.92 27.37 68.61
N MET A 559 -34.45 27.17 67.41
CA MET A 559 -33.85 26.30 66.41
C MET A 559 -32.51 26.85 65.88
N LEU A 560 -32.47 28.11 65.45
CA LEU A 560 -31.27 28.76 64.93
C LEU A 560 -30.15 28.87 65.98
N GLN A 561 -30.48 29.14 67.24
CA GLN A 561 -29.49 29.21 68.33
C GLN A 561 -28.89 27.85 68.72
N ASN A 562 -29.61 26.76 68.48
CA ASN A 562 -29.15 25.41 68.80
C ASN A 562 -28.52 24.69 67.60
N ILE A 563 -28.53 25.32 66.43
CA ILE A 563 -27.79 24.87 65.26
C ILE A 563 -26.29 25.10 65.52
N SER A 564 -25.49 24.04 65.44
CA SER A 564 -24.03 24.11 65.62
C SER A 564 -23.36 24.03 64.26
N ASP A 565 -22.74 25.14 63.83
CA ASP A 565 -22.03 25.24 62.56
C ASP A 565 -20.90 24.21 62.45
N VAL A 566 -20.25 23.88 63.56
CA VAL A 566 -19.21 22.83 63.65
C VAL A 566 -19.78 21.45 63.30
N LYS A 567 -20.95 21.10 63.85
CA LYS A 567 -21.57 19.78 63.61
C LYS A 567 -22.19 19.69 62.22
N LEU A 568 -22.76 20.79 61.72
CA LEU A 568 -23.27 20.91 60.36
C LEU A 568 -22.14 20.80 59.33
N ALA A 569 -21.07 21.57 59.49
CA ALA A 569 -19.90 21.50 58.61
C ALA A 569 -19.33 20.08 58.54
N LYS A 570 -19.21 19.39 59.69
CA LYS A 570 -18.77 18.00 59.74
C LYS A 570 -19.72 17.06 58.99
N SER A 571 -21.03 17.20 59.18
CA SER A 571 -22.05 16.38 58.48
C SER A 571 -22.03 16.62 56.96
N VAL A 572 -21.88 17.87 56.52
CA VAL A 572 -21.80 18.25 55.10
C VAL A 572 -20.53 17.69 54.48
N CYS A 573 -19.37 17.82 55.14
CA CYS A 573 -18.11 17.26 54.64
C CYS A 573 -18.18 15.73 54.50
N THR A 574 -18.80 15.03 55.48
CA THR A 574 -19.00 13.57 55.37
C THR A 574 -19.89 13.20 54.19
N GLN A 575 -21.03 13.87 54.00
CA GLN A 575 -21.93 13.60 52.88
C GLN A 575 -21.29 13.91 51.52
N LEU A 576 -20.49 14.98 51.43
CA LEU A 576 -19.70 15.32 50.24
C LEU A 576 -18.67 14.25 49.93
N ASN A 577 -17.87 13.84 50.93
CA ASN A 577 -16.87 12.79 50.78
C ASN A 577 -17.52 11.46 50.35
N ASP A 578 -18.65 11.08 50.93
CA ASP A 578 -19.36 9.85 50.55
C ASP A 578 -19.86 9.90 49.10
N ARG A 579 -20.37 11.05 48.63
CA ARG A 579 -20.79 11.22 47.22
C ARG A 579 -19.61 11.20 46.25
N ILE A 580 -18.54 11.91 46.56
CA ILE A 580 -17.31 11.91 45.75
C ILE A 580 -16.79 10.48 45.63
N ARG A 581 -16.79 9.72 46.73
CA ARG A 581 -16.38 8.31 46.76
C ARG A 581 -17.30 7.41 45.91
N MET A 582 -18.62 7.49 46.09
CA MET A 582 -19.56 6.71 45.29
C MET A 582 -19.41 6.98 43.78
N SER A 583 -19.14 8.24 43.43
CA SER A 583 -18.98 8.63 42.04
C SER A 583 -17.63 8.19 41.45
N HIS A 584 -16.55 8.24 42.24
CA HIS A 584 -15.26 7.60 41.92
C HIS A 584 -15.43 6.09 41.68
N ASP A 585 -16.12 5.38 42.58
CA ASP A 585 -16.36 3.93 42.44
C ASP A 585 -17.15 3.60 41.16
N ASN A 586 -18.13 4.44 40.79
CA ASN A 586 -18.89 4.31 39.53
C ASN A 586 -17.99 4.52 38.31
N PHE A 587 -17.17 5.57 38.31
CA PHE A 587 -16.21 5.83 37.25
C PHE A 587 -15.19 4.69 37.09
N GLU A 588 -14.63 4.19 38.19
CA GLU A 588 -13.68 3.08 38.16
C GLU A 588 -14.32 1.82 37.54
N THR A 589 -15.59 1.57 37.86
CA THR A 589 -16.36 0.45 37.29
C THR A 589 -16.54 0.59 35.77
N LEU A 590 -16.92 1.79 35.30
CA LEU A 590 -17.11 2.06 33.87
C LEU A 590 -15.78 2.09 33.10
N LEU A 591 -14.71 2.61 33.71
CA LEU A 591 -13.37 2.57 33.13
C LEU A 591 -12.88 1.12 32.99
N LYS A 592 -13.13 0.24 33.98
CA LYS A 592 -12.83 -1.20 33.86
C LYS A 592 -13.59 -1.86 32.72
N GLN A 593 -14.87 -1.52 32.52
CA GLN A 593 -15.64 -2.02 31.37
C GLN A 593 -15.08 -1.53 30.03
N LEU A 594 -14.67 -0.25 29.97
CA LEU A 594 -14.05 0.35 28.80
C LEU A 594 -12.69 -0.31 28.49
N GLU A 595 -11.88 -0.59 29.51
CA GLU A 595 -10.62 -1.32 29.38
C GLU A 595 -10.82 -2.74 28.88
N HIS A 596 -11.82 -3.46 29.38
CA HIS A 596 -12.12 -4.82 28.93
C HIS A 596 -12.48 -4.83 27.44
N ARG A 597 -13.35 -3.90 27.00
CA ARG A 597 -13.71 -3.73 25.58
C ARG A 597 -12.50 -3.38 24.71
N HIS A 598 -11.66 -2.45 25.14
CA HIS A 598 -10.44 -2.12 24.42
C HIS A 598 -9.46 -3.29 24.38
N SER A 599 -9.34 -4.07 25.46
CA SER A 599 -8.48 -5.27 25.49
C SER A 599 -8.89 -6.28 24.41
N ASP A 600 -10.19 -6.58 24.28
CA ASP A 600 -10.68 -7.52 23.26
C ASP A 600 -10.49 -6.97 21.84
N ARG A 601 -10.77 -5.68 21.63
CA ARG A 601 -10.53 -5.00 20.36
C ARG A 601 -9.05 -4.99 19.98
N LEU A 602 -8.15 -4.74 20.93
CA LEU A 602 -6.70 -4.74 20.73
C LEU A 602 -6.19 -6.15 20.42
N LYS A 603 -6.73 -7.19 21.05
CA LYS A 603 -6.41 -8.58 20.71
C LYS A 603 -6.82 -8.92 19.28
N SER A 604 -8.03 -8.54 18.86
CA SER A 604 -8.46 -8.68 17.46
C SER A 604 -7.58 -7.90 16.49
N THR A 605 -7.13 -6.71 16.90
CA THR A 605 -6.20 -5.86 16.12
C THR A 605 -4.83 -6.52 15.97
N GLU A 606 -4.31 -7.13 17.05
CA GLU A 606 -3.07 -7.90 17.02
C GLU A 606 -3.19 -9.11 16.07
N ASP A 607 -4.28 -9.87 16.15
CA ASP A 607 -4.53 -11.01 15.27
C ASP A 607 -4.59 -10.57 13.79
N LYS A 608 -5.29 -9.47 13.50
CA LYS A 608 -5.33 -8.89 12.14
C LYS A 608 -3.94 -8.48 11.67
N GLN A 609 -3.17 -7.78 12.50
CA GLN A 609 -1.81 -7.35 12.18
C GLN A 609 -0.89 -8.55 11.92
N GLN A 610 -0.99 -9.62 12.71
CA GLN A 610 -0.22 -10.84 12.51
C GLN A 610 -0.57 -11.51 11.17
N ARG A 611 -1.85 -11.54 10.78
CA ARG A 611 -2.28 -12.07 9.48
C ARG A 611 -1.77 -11.23 8.31
N VAL A 612 -1.85 -9.90 8.41
CA VAL A 612 -1.24 -9.00 7.42
C VAL A 612 0.24 -9.34 7.25
N ARG A 613 1.00 -9.41 8.35
CA ARG A 613 2.45 -9.64 8.33
C ARG A 613 2.86 -11.03 7.84
N LYS A 614 2.18 -12.09 8.28
CA LYS A 614 2.61 -13.49 8.06
C LYS A 614 1.91 -14.20 6.91
N GLU A 615 0.70 -13.80 6.56
CA GLU A 615 -0.14 -14.49 5.58
C GLU A 615 -0.23 -13.69 4.28
N PHE A 616 -0.64 -12.43 4.34
CA PHE A 616 -1.00 -11.67 3.14
C PHE A 616 0.16 -10.90 2.51
N THR A 617 0.95 -10.17 3.30
CA THR A 617 2.10 -9.42 2.78
C THR A 617 3.07 -10.31 1.99
N PRO A 618 3.46 -11.52 2.46
CA PRO A 618 4.36 -12.36 1.69
C PRO A 618 3.75 -12.88 0.37
N LYS A 619 2.45 -13.21 0.37
CA LYS A 619 1.72 -13.62 -0.85
C LYS A 619 1.68 -12.50 -1.89
N ILE A 620 1.29 -11.29 -1.50
CA ILE A 620 1.23 -10.15 -2.42
C ILE A 620 2.63 -9.75 -2.89
N ALA A 621 3.64 -9.81 -2.01
CA ALA A 621 5.04 -9.60 -2.40
C ALA A 621 5.50 -10.63 -3.46
N ARG A 622 5.04 -11.88 -3.38
CA ARG A 622 5.32 -12.90 -4.39
C ARG A 622 4.71 -12.53 -5.74
N HIS A 623 3.45 -12.10 -5.76
CA HIS A 623 2.82 -11.64 -7.00
C HIS A 623 3.57 -10.43 -7.59
N LEU A 624 4.04 -9.50 -6.74
CA LEU A 624 4.85 -8.36 -7.16
C LEU A 624 6.21 -8.77 -7.73
N LEU A 625 6.87 -9.76 -7.14
CA LEU A 625 8.10 -10.34 -7.68
C LEU A 625 7.85 -10.98 -9.06
N GLU A 626 6.76 -11.74 -9.20
CA GLU A 626 6.39 -12.38 -10.47
C GLU A 626 6.05 -11.35 -11.56
N SER A 627 5.25 -10.33 -11.24
CA SER A 627 4.87 -9.26 -12.16
C SER A 627 6.08 -8.42 -12.59
N THR A 628 6.94 -8.05 -11.63
CA THR A 628 8.19 -7.35 -11.95
C THR A 628 9.10 -8.19 -12.81
N SER A 629 9.27 -9.46 -12.47
CA SER A 629 10.17 -10.33 -13.20
C SER A 629 9.72 -10.57 -14.63
N LEU A 630 8.40 -10.61 -14.86
CA LEU A 630 7.83 -10.68 -16.20
C LEU A 630 8.04 -9.37 -16.97
N LYS A 631 7.84 -8.21 -16.33
CA LYS A 631 8.11 -6.89 -16.94
C LYS A 631 9.56 -6.75 -17.38
N ASP A 632 10.49 -7.13 -16.51
CA ASP A 632 11.93 -7.07 -16.76
C ASP A 632 12.35 -8.06 -17.86
N LEU A 633 11.76 -9.27 -17.88
CA LEU A 633 11.95 -10.24 -18.95
C LEU A 633 11.47 -9.71 -20.31
N ILE A 634 10.31 -9.06 -20.36
CA ILE A 634 9.78 -8.48 -21.61
C ILE A 634 10.69 -7.34 -22.10
N LYS A 635 11.17 -6.48 -21.20
CA LYS A 635 12.00 -5.32 -21.57
C LYS A 635 13.42 -5.69 -21.97
N TYR A 636 14.06 -6.59 -21.24
CA TYR A 636 15.51 -6.79 -21.30
C TYR A 636 15.92 -8.22 -21.66
N GLY A 637 14.97 -9.16 -21.71
CA GLY A 637 15.25 -10.57 -21.92
C GLY A 637 15.95 -11.22 -20.72
N LEU A 638 16.30 -12.51 -20.87
CA LEU A 638 17.04 -13.25 -19.85
C LEU A 638 18.48 -12.72 -19.72
N PRO A 639 18.97 -12.46 -18.50
CA PRO A 639 20.37 -12.09 -18.28
C PRO A 639 21.29 -13.24 -18.67
N GLN A 640 22.41 -12.91 -19.33
CA GLN A 640 23.43 -13.90 -19.66
C GLN A 640 24.22 -14.29 -18.40
N GLN A 641 24.25 -15.59 -18.12
CA GLN A 641 24.98 -16.16 -16.99
C GLN A 641 26.45 -16.44 -17.38
N GLY A 642 27.39 -15.83 -16.65
CA GLY A 642 28.82 -16.06 -16.76
C GLY A 642 29.35 -17.07 -15.72
N ARG A 643 30.62 -16.94 -15.34
CA ARG A 643 31.26 -17.83 -14.34
C ARG A 643 30.70 -17.63 -12.94
N GLU A 644 30.77 -18.68 -12.11
CA GLU A 644 30.43 -18.61 -10.70
C GLU A 644 31.43 -17.69 -9.96
N VAL A 645 30.91 -16.66 -9.29
CA VAL A 645 31.67 -15.74 -8.44
C VAL A 645 31.70 -16.23 -7.00
N GLY A 646 30.60 -16.84 -6.55
CA GLY A 646 30.49 -17.37 -5.21
C GLY A 646 29.19 -18.12 -4.98
N ARG A 647 29.18 -18.93 -3.92
CA ARG A 647 28.03 -19.72 -3.49
C ARG A 647 27.67 -19.39 -2.05
N GLY A 648 26.45 -18.91 -1.87
CA GLY A 648 25.88 -18.64 -0.56
C GLY A 648 25.00 -19.78 -0.06
N GLN A 649 24.41 -19.59 1.13
CA GLN A 649 23.40 -20.50 1.67
C GLN A 649 22.12 -20.52 0.83
N TYR A 650 21.78 -19.38 0.22
CA TYR A 650 20.49 -19.15 -0.43
C TYR A 650 20.56 -19.20 -1.96
N GLY A 651 21.74 -19.38 -2.56
CA GLY A 651 21.88 -19.35 -4.01
C GLY A 651 23.31 -19.24 -4.50
N VAL A 652 23.45 -19.19 -5.81
CA VAL A 652 24.74 -19.06 -6.51
C VAL A 652 24.80 -17.70 -7.19
N VAL A 653 25.94 -17.01 -7.08
CA VAL A 653 26.18 -15.72 -7.71
C VAL A 653 27.07 -15.93 -8.93
N TYR A 654 26.61 -15.48 -10.09
CA TYR A 654 27.32 -15.55 -11.35
C TYR A 654 27.70 -14.16 -11.85
N GLU A 655 28.73 -14.08 -12.70
CA GLU A 655 29.03 -12.88 -13.47
C GLU A 655 27.94 -12.61 -14.51
N CYS A 656 27.68 -11.35 -14.79
CA CYS A 656 26.81 -10.93 -15.88
C CYS A 656 27.44 -9.70 -16.55
N ASP A 657 27.90 -9.83 -17.79
CA ASP A 657 28.67 -8.79 -18.48
C ASP A 657 27.87 -7.50 -18.66
N SER A 658 26.61 -7.62 -19.07
CA SER A 658 25.69 -6.50 -19.15
C SER A 658 24.23 -6.94 -19.16
N TRP A 659 23.35 -6.18 -18.52
CA TRP A 659 21.90 -6.37 -18.57
C TRP A 659 21.19 -5.04 -18.24
N ALA A 660 20.05 -4.77 -18.89
CA ALA A 660 19.29 -3.52 -18.72
C ALA A 660 20.15 -2.24 -18.83
N ASN A 661 21.02 -2.16 -19.84
CA ASN A 661 21.99 -1.07 -20.08
C ASN A 661 23.02 -0.85 -18.96
N GLN A 662 23.07 -1.73 -17.95
CA GLN A 662 24.12 -1.75 -16.93
C GLN A 662 25.22 -2.70 -17.37
N ARG A 663 26.47 -2.26 -17.23
CA ARG A 663 27.66 -3.09 -17.46
C ARG A 663 28.17 -3.62 -16.13
N SER A 664 28.84 -4.77 -16.17
CA SER A 664 29.49 -5.36 -15.00
C SER A 664 28.51 -5.59 -13.86
N CYS A 665 27.58 -6.52 -14.07
CA CYS A 665 26.57 -6.93 -13.12
C CYS A 665 26.93 -8.28 -12.47
N VAL A 666 26.18 -8.64 -11.44
CA VAL A 666 26.13 -10.01 -10.91
C VAL A 666 24.71 -10.54 -10.93
N LEU A 667 24.59 -11.85 -11.11
CA LEU A 667 23.34 -12.59 -11.16
C LEU A 667 23.27 -13.51 -9.94
N LYS A 668 22.46 -13.17 -8.94
CA LYS A 668 22.17 -14.05 -7.80
C LYS A 668 21.01 -14.97 -8.21
N SER A 669 21.32 -16.24 -8.48
CA SER A 669 20.35 -17.29 -8.80
C SER A 669 19.93 -18.00 -7.52
N VAL A 670 18.64 -17.90 -7.19
CA VAL A 670 18.02 -18.49 -6.00
C VAL A 670 16.97 -19.49 -6.45
N ILE A 671 17.02 -20.71 -5.93
CA ILE A 671 15.98 -21.72 -6.15
C ILE A 671 15.27 -21.93 -4.81
N PRO A 672 14.09 -21.34 -4.60
CA PRO A 672 13.37 -21.51 -3.34
C PRO A 672 12.80 -22.94 -3.26
N PRO A 673 13.12 -23.72 -2.22
CA PRO A 673 12.74 -25.14 -2.13
C PRO A 673 11.26 -25.37 -1.77
N ASP A 674 10.59 -24.37 -1.17
CA ASP A 674 9.19 -24.44 -0.77
C ASP A 674 8.53 -23.06 -0.79
N ASP A 675 7.21 -23.01 -0.57
CA ASP A 675 6.44 -21.76 -0.57
C ASP A 675 6.87 -20.75 0.49
N ARG A 676 7.41 -21.22 1.63
CA ARG A 676 7.88 -20.32 2.68
C ARG A 676 9.13 -19.58 2.21
N HIS A 677 10.08 -20.28 1.60
CA HIS A 677 11.28 -19.66 1.04
C HIS A 677 10.97 -18.76 -0.16
N TRP A 678 9.96 -19.11 -0.98
CA TRP A 678 9.43 -18.21 -2.01
C TRP A 678 8.93 -16.89 -1.42
N ASN A 679 8.13 -16.97 -0.37
CA ASN A 679 7.58 -15.81 0.32
C ASN A 679 8.67 -14.95 1.00
N ASP A 680 9.69 -15.58 1.60
CA ASP A 680 10.81 -14.85 2.20
C ASP A 680 11.65 -14.12 1.14
N LEU A 681 11.94 -14.78 0.00
CA LEU A 681 12.64 -14.15 -1.13
C LEU A 681 11.82 -13.01 -1.75
N ALA A 682 10.51 -13.19 -1.87
CA ALA A 682 9.64 -12.15 -2.40
C ALA A 682 9.61 -10.89 -1.51
N LEU A 683 9.64 -11.07 -0.18
CA LEU A 683 9.79 -9.96 0.74
C LEU A 683 11.18 -9.31 0.67
N GLU A 684 12.25 -10.10 0.55
CA GLU A 684 13.60 -9.58 0.28
C GLU A 684 13.59 -8.67 -0.94
N PHE A 685 13.05 -9.17 -2.04
CA PHE A 685 12.92 -8.43 -3.29
C PHE A 685 12.10 -7.14 -3.12
N HIS A 686 10.92 -7.23 -2.48
CA HIS A 686 10.04 -6.09 -2.28
C HIS A 686 10.73 -4.95 -1.52
N TYR A 687 11.38 -5.25 -0.38
CA TYR A 687 12.06 -4.21 0.39
C TYR A 687 13.32 -3.70 -0.31
N LEU A 688 14.11 -4.59 -0.94
CA LEU A 688 15.31 -4.21 -1.66
C LEU A 688 15.01 -3.25 -2.82
N ARG A 689 13.95 -3.52 -3.59
CA ARG A 689 13.52 -2.67 -4.72
C ARG A 689 13.06 -1.28 -4.30
N ARG A 690 12.52 -1.13 -3.09
CA ARG A 690 12.01 0.17 -2.58
C ARG A 690 13.09 1.08 -2.04
N ILE A 691 14.32 0.58 -1.83
CA ILE A 691 15.41 1.39 -1.32
C ILE A 691 15.90 2.30 -2.46
N PRO A 692 15.81 3.64 -2.32
CA PRO A 692 16.37 4.54 -3.31
C PRO A 692 17.89 4.37 -3.38
N ASP A 693 18.45 4.63 -4.56
CA ASP A 693 19.89 4.50 -4.82
C ASP A 693 20.73 5.23 -3.77
N HIS A 694 21.68 4.52 -3.16
CA HIS A 694 22.55 5.06 -2.13
C HIS A 694 23.99 4.51 -2.27
N PRO A 695 25.04 5.33 -2.13
CA PRO A 695 26.44 4.90 -2.34
C PRO A 695 26.94 3.77 -1.42
N ARG A 696 26.20 3.48 -0.35
CA ARG A 696 26.53 2.47 0.69
C ARG A 696 25.60 1.28 0.72
N ILE A 697 24.67 1.15 -0.22
CA ILE A 697 23.78 0.00 -0.34
C ILE A 697 23.98 -0.58 -1.74
N VAL A 698 24.07 -1.91 -1.84
CA VAL A 698 24.19 -2.57 -3.14
C VAL A 698 22.88 -2.42 -3.92
N LYS A 699 22.97 -1.86 -5.12
CA LYS A 699 21.83 -1.63 -6.00
C LYS A 699 21.30 -2.93 -6.62
N LEU A 700 20.00 -3.14 -6.48
CA LEU A 700 19.24 -4.09 -7.30
C LEU A 700 18.89 -3.43 -8.64
N ILE A 701 19.28 -4.06 -9.74
CA ILE A 701 19.02 -3.59 -11.10
C ILE A 701 17.68 -4.11 -11.61
N GLY A 702 17.35 -5.36 -11.29
CA GLY A 702 16.06 -5.97 -11.65
C GLY A 702 15.97 -7.44 -11.25
N SER A 703 14.90 -8.10 -11.65
CA SER A 703 14.68 -9.52 -11.38
C SER A 703 14.12 -10.24 -12.60
N VAL A 704 14.42 -11.53 -12.75
CA VAL A 704 13.81 -12.38 -13.79
C VAL A 704 13.54 -13.76 -13.20
N ILE A 705 12.41 -14.37 -13.54
CA ILE A 705 12.09 -15.74 -13.17
C ILE A 705 12.26 -16.61 -14.41
N ASP A 706 13.14 -17.60 -14.35
CA ASP A 706 13.41 -18.48 -15.48
C ASP A 706 12.53 -19.74 -15.44
N TYR A 707 11.38 -19.66 -16.12
CA TYR A 707 10.43 -20.77 -16.24
C TYR A 707 10.89 -21.90 -17.18
N SER A 708 12.12 -21.86 -17.69
CA SER A 708 12.66 -22.94 -18.52
C SER A 708 12.79 -24.28 -17.76
N TYR A 709 12.85 -24.23 -16.43
CA TYR A 709 12.96 -25.39 -15.54
C TYR A 709 11.61 -25.67 -14.86
N ARG A 710 11.03 -26.86 -15.10
CA ARG A 710 9.68 -27.23 -14.59
C ARG A 710 9.60 -27.41 -13.08
N ASP A 711 10.60 -28.05 -12.47
CA ASP A 711 10.55 -28.44 -11.05
C ASP A 711 11.46 -27.60 -10.14
N ASN A 712 12.27 -26.70 -10.70
CA ASN A 712 13.25 -25.88 -9.97
C ASN A 712 13.42 -24.51 -10.64
N THR A 713 12.33 -23.74 -10.71
CA THR A 713 12.33 -22.41 -11.33
C THR A 713 13.23 -21.45 -10.53
N PRO A 714 14.39 -21.01 -11.07
CA PRO A 714 15.24 -20.07 -10.36
C PRO A 714 14.70 -18.65 -10.49
N VAL A 715 14.79 -17.91 -9.40
CA VAL A 715 14.65 -16.46 -9.36
C VAL A 715 16.04 -15.86 -9.52
N LEU A 716 16.18 -15.00 -10.51
CA LEU A 716 17.42 -14.34 -10.86
C LEU A 716 17.34 -12.88 -10.41
N LEU A 717 18.17 -12.49 -9.45
CA LEU A 717 18.30 -11.10 -9.02
C LEU A 717 19.55 -10.50 -9.68
N VAL A 718 19.37 -9.47 -10.49
CA VAL A 718 20.47 -8.76 -11.16
C VAL A 718 20.88 -7.57 -10.30
N MET A 719 22.14 -7.52 -9.90
CA MET A 719 22.67 -6.52 -8.97
C MET A 719 23.95 -5.91 -9.53
N GLU A 720 24.34 -4.74 -9.02
CA GLU A 720 25.66 -4.17 -9.36
C GLU A 720 26.79 -5.09 -8.86
N ARG A 721 27.90 -5.14 -9.62
CA ARG A 721 29.08 -5.92 -9.24
C ARG A 721 30.05 -5.11 -8.40
N LEU A 722 30.45 -5.68 -7.27
CA LEU A 722 31.53 -5.19 -6.42
C LEU A 722 32.75 -6.11 -6.54
N THR A 723 33.92 -5.66 -6.07
CA THR A 723 35.20 -6.35 -6.27
C THR A 723 35.35 -7.57 -5.36
N ARG A 724 34.99 -7.45 -4.08
CA ARG A 724 35.14 -8.51 -3.06
C ARG A 724 34.31 -8.21 -1.83
N ASP A 725 34.07 -9.21 -0.98
CA ASP A 725 33.52 -8.99 0.36
C ASP A 725 34.61 -8.54 1.36
N LEU A 726 34.18 -7.99 2.48
CA LEU A 726 35.07 -7.51 3.55
C LEU A 726 35.83 -8.66 4.21
N TYR A 727 35.28 -9.88 4.22
CA TYR A 727 35.98 -11.07 4.73
C TYR A 727 37.27 -11.34 3.95
N ILE A 728 37.20 -11.40 2.62
CA ILE A 728 38.36 -11.55 1.73
C ILE A 728 39.30 -10.35 1.91
N ALA A 729 38.75 -9.15 2.05
CA ALA A 729 39.56 -7.96 2.20
C ALA A 729 40.43 -7.95 3.46
N LEU A 730 39.85 -8.30 4.62
CA LEU A 730 40.59 -8.43 5.87
C LEU A 730 41.57 -9.61 5.87
N LYS A 731 41.24 -10.69 5.14
CA LYS A 731 42.18 -11.82 4.96
C LYS A 731 43.48 -11.37 4.27
N HIS A 732 43.37 -10.43 3.32
CA HIS A 732 44.53 -9.83 2.64
C HIS A 732 45.19 -8.67 3.40
N LYS A 733 44.69 -8.34 4.60
CA LYS A 733 45.10 -7.20 5.43
C LYS A 733 44.84 -5.85 4.77
N LEU A 734 44.23 -4.95 5.52
CA LEU A 734 43.97 -3.57 5.10
C LEU A 734 44.71 -2.56 6.00
N PRO A 735 45.15 -1.42 5.44
CA PRO A 735 45.64 -0.29 6.24
C PRO A 735 44.59 0.16 7.26
N PHE A 736 45.03 0.66 8.42
CA PHE A 736 44.12 1.10 9.47
C PHE A 736 43.16 2.20 9.00
N GLU A 737 43.66 3.19 8.27
CA GLU A 737 42.85 4.27 7.69
C GLU A 737 41.71 3.72 6.81
N THR A 738 42.03 2.82 5.86
CA THR A 738 41.02 2.16 5.00
C THR A 738 39.99 1.38 5.83
N ARG A 739 40.41 0.73 6.92
CA ARG A 739 39.52 -0.01 7.82
C ARG A 739 38.53 0.92 8.54
N ILE A 740 38.99 2.09 9.00
CA ILE A 740 38.10 3.09 9.61
C ILE A 740 37.15 3.70 8.57
N HIS A 741 37.61 3.95 7.34
CA HIS A 741 36.74 4.35 6.24
C HIS A 741 35.63 3.34 5.93
N ILE A 742 35.97 2.04 5.89
CA ILE A 742 34.97 0.97 5.71
C ILE A 742 33.95 0.98 6.85
N ALA A 743 34.39 1.18 8.10
CA ALA A 743 33.47 1.29 9.23
C ALA A 743 32.52 2.48 9.10
N LEU A 744 33.02 3.65 8.67
CA LEU A 744 32.21 4.83 8.38
C LEU A 744 31.18 4.56 7.27
N ASP A 745 31.61 3.92 6.19
CA ASP A 745 30.73 3.56 5.07
C ASP A 745 29.59 2.62 5.51
N VAL A 746 29.87 1.66 6.40
CA VAL A 746 28.84 0.78 6.98
C VAL A 746 27.89 1.56 7.89
N ILE A 747 28.40 2.48 8.71
CA ILE A 747 27.54 3.34 9.55
C ILE A 747 26.62 4.20 8.69
N GLU A 748 27.15 4.82 7.64
CA GLU A 748 26.38 5.63 6.69
C GLU A 748 25.26 4.79 6.04
N GLY A 749 25.57 3.58 5.57
CA GLY A 749 24.57 2.65 5.03
C GLY A 749 23.50 2.23 6.04
N LEU A 750 23.89 1.92 7.27
CA LEU A 750 22.94 1.55 8.33
C LEU A 750 22.04 2.71 8.74
N ARG A 751 22.59 3.93 8.88
CA ARG A 751 21.82 5.14 9.14
C ARG A 751 20.79 5.39 8.05
N TYR A 752 21.17 5.17 6.79
CA TYR A 752 20.26 5.32 5.66
C TYR A 752 19.10 4.31 5.73
N LEU A 753 19.39 3.02 5.96
CA LEU A 753 18.34 2.01 6.13
C LEU A 753 17.41 2.33 7.31
N HIS A 754 17.96 2.70 8.47
CA HIS A 754 17.19 3.06 9.66
C HIS A 754 16.33 4.31 9.43
N GLY A 755 16.83 5.29 8.65
CA GLY A 755 16.07 6.45 8.22
C GLY A 755 14.86 6.12 7.34
N LEU A 756 14.91 5.00 6.61
CA LEU A 756 13.77 4.43 5.86
C LEU A 756 12.88 3.52 6.74
N GLY A 757 13.16 3.41 8.04
CA GLY A 757 12.45 2.51 8.97
C GLY A 757 12.79 1.02 8.80
N LEU A 758 13.83 0.69 8.05
CA LEU A 758 14.26 -0.68 7.75
C LEU A 758 15.37 -1.14 8.69
N VAL A 759 15.29 -2.39 9.16
CA VAL A 759 16.32 -3.02 10.01
C VAL A 759 16.96 -4.18 9.24
N HIS A 760 18.29 -4.23 9.13
CA HIS A 760 19.00 -5.21 8.30
C HIS A 760 19.04 -6.61 8.93
N ARG A 761 19.36 -6.71 10.22
CA ARG A 761 19.38 -7.94 11.05
C ARG A 761 20.43 -9.00 10.73
N ASP A 762 21.37 -8.76 9.82
CA ASP A 762 22.44 -9.73 9.49
C ASP A 762 23.72 -9.04 8.98
N ILE A 763 24.10 -7.95 9.65
CA ILE A 763 25.37 -7.27 9.40
C ILE A 763 26.53 -8.18 9.81
N LYS A 764 27.41 -8.48 8.85
CA LYS A 764 28.59 -9.34 9.00
C LYS A 764 29.58 -9.10 7.87
N LEU A 765 30.81 -9.62 8.02
CA LEU A 765 31.89 -9.47 7.05
C LEU A 765 31.53 -9.87 5.60
N LYS A 766 30.71 -10.91 5.42
CA LYS A 766 30.30 -11.38 4.08
C LYS A 766 29.20 -10.53 3.42
N ASN A 767 28.49 -9.72 4.21
CA ASN A 767 27.39 -8.88 3.73
C ASN A 767 27.82 -7.40 3.59
N VAL A 768 29.13 -7.14 3.65
CA VAL A 768 29.74 -5.85 3.33
C VAL A 768 30.65 -6.08 2.13
N LEU A 769 30.27 -5.52 0.98
CA LEU A 769 31.04 -5.60 -0.26
C LEU A 769 31.88 -4.34 -0.46
N LEU A 770 33.02 -4.48 -1.14
CA LEU A 770 33.95 -3.39 -1.43
C LEU A 770 34.07 -3.17 -2.93
N ASP A 771 34.06 -1.91 -3.35
CA ASP A 771 34.39 -1.52 -4.73
C ASP A 771 35.91 -1.48 -4.97
N GLY A 772 36.30 -1.07 -6.18
CA GLY A 772 37.72 -0.97 -6.57
C GLY A 772 38.54 0.04 -5.76
N PHE A 773 37.88 0.94 -5.03
CA PHE A 773 38.51 1.93 -4.15
C PHE A 773 38.44 1.55 -2.67
N ASN A 774 38.04 0.30 -2.36
CA ASN A 774 37.78 -0.19 -1.01
C ASN A 774 36.70 0.61 -0.26
N ARG A 775 35.73 1.20 -0.97
CA ARG A 775 34.54 1.79 -0.34
C ARG A 775 33.49 0.71 -0.13
N ALA A 776 32.85 0.75 1.03
CA ALA A 776 31.94 -0.31 1.46
C ALA A 776 30.50 -0.06 1.02
N ARG A 777 29.81 -1.14 0.66
CA ARG A 777 28.36 -1.20 0.43
C ARG A 777 27.77 -2.40 1.14
N ILE A 778 26.64 -2.20 1.79
CA ILE A 778 25.89 -3.24 2.48
C ILE A 778 25.05 -4.02 1.45
N THR A 779 25.05 -5.35 1.56
CA THR A 779 24.31 -6.26 0.68
C THR A 779 23.52 -7.29 1.49
N ASP A 780 22.81 -8.19 0.80
CA ASP A 780 22.08 -9.32 1.37
C ASP A 780 21.01 -8.87 2.38
N LEU A 781 20.02 -8.14 1.85
CA LEU A 781 18.87 -7.63 2.56
C LEU A 781 17.77 -8.70 2.76
N GLY A 782 18.12 -9.99 2.71
CA GLY A 782 17.20 -11.12 2.88
C GLY A 782 16.45 -11.11 4.22
N PHE A 783 17.04 -10.48 5.23
CA PHE A 783 16.40 -10.26 6.52
C PHE A 783 15.94 -8.82 6.74
N CYS A 784 16.08 -7.93 5.76
CA CYS A 784 15.69 -6.53 5.89
C CYS A 784 14.17 -6.39 5.89
N LYS A 785 13.58 -5.81 6.95
CA LYS A 785 12.14 -5.53 7.02
C LYS A 785 11.87 -4.26 7.84
N PRO A 786 10.76 -3.55 7.61
CA PRO A 786 10.31 -2.48 8.48
C PRO A 786 10.12 -2.99 9.91
N GLU A 787 10.45 -2.17 10.90
CA GLU A 787 10.33 -2.55 12.32
C GLU A 787 8.91 -3.04 12.66
N VAL A 788 7.89 -2.32 12.16
CA VAL A 788 6.47 -2.67 12.31
C VAL A 788 6.01 -3.85 11.47
N MET A 789 6.87 -4.48 10.69
CA MET A 789 6.58 -5.71 9.94
C MET A 789 7.36 -6.91 10.51
N MET A 790 8.20 -6.69 11.52
CA MET A 790 8.94 -7.75 12.18
C MET A 790 8.03 -8.63 13.05
N SER A 791 8.31 -9.94 13.04
CA SER A 791 7.50 -10.97 13.73
C SER A 791 8.24 -11.61 14.91
N GLY A 792 9.26 -10.96 15.47
CA GLY A 792 10.07 -11.57 16.53
C GLY A 792 10.81 -12.85 16.08
N SER A 793 11.07 -12.97 14.77
CA SER A 793 11.79 -14.09 14.17
C SER A 793 13.26 -14.06 14.57
N LEU A 794 13.79 -15.20 15.00
CA LEU A 794 15.21 -15.38 15.29
C LEU A 794 15.98 -15.61 13.98
N VAL A 795 16.57 -14.54 13.43
CA VAL A 795 17.30 -14.55 12.16
C VAL A 795 18.67 -13.90 12.29
N GLY A 796 19.56 -14.19 11.36
CA GLY A 796 20.92 -13.66 11.31
C GLY A 796 21.99 -14.67 11.76
N THR A 797 23.24 -14.23 11.69
CA THR A 797 24.40 -15.07 11.99
C THR A 797 24.68 -15.07 13.49
N PRO A 798 24.64 -16.23 14.20
CA PRO A 798 24.62 -16.30 15.67
C PRO A 798 25.65 -15.44 16.42
N ILE A 799 26.87 -15.32 15.91
CA ILE A 799 27.95 -14.55 16.55
C ILE A 799 27.73 -13.03 16.51
N HIS A 800 26.88 -12.53 15.60
CA HIS A 800 26.53 -11.11 15.45
C HIS A 800 25.16 -10.77 16.06
N MET A 801 24.44 -11.75 16.60
CA MET A 801 23.07 -11.55 17.10
C MET A 801 23.07 -10.95 18.49
N ALA A 802 22.31 -9.87 18.66
CA ALA A 802 22.03 -9.23 19.94
C ALA A 802 21.20 -10.14 20.88
N PRO A 803 21.38 -10.05 22.21
CA PRO A 803 20.70 -10.92 23.18
C PRO A 803 19.17 -10.76 23.25
N GLU A 804 18.61 -9.63 22.85
CA GLU A 804 17.15 -9.37 22.84
C GLU A 804 16.42 -9.98 21.64
N LEU A 805 17.14 -10.44 20.61
CA LEU A 805 16.53 -11.20 19.49
C LEU A 805 15.80 -12.45 19.99
N PHE A 806 16.19 -13.01 21.14
CA PHE A 806 15.55 -14.16 21.77
C PHE A 806 14.23 -13.85 22.48
N THR A 807 13.98 -12.59 22.83
CA THR A 807 12.72 -12.17 23.46
C THR A 807 11.63 -11.82 22.46
N SER A 808 11.91 -11.98 21.15
CA SER A 808 11.00 -11.68 20.03
C SER A 808 10.49 -10.23 19.98
N LYS A 809 11.05 -9.36 20.82
CA LYS A 809 10.82 -7.91 20.87
C LYS A 809 12.18 -7.24 20.72
N TYR A 810 12.40 -6.63 19.57
CA TYR A 810 13.64 -5.95 19.22
C TYR A 810 13.35 -4.90 18.15
N ASP A 811 14.25 -3.94 18.03
CA ASP A 811 14.18 -2.79 17.14
C ASP A 811 15.48 -2.65 16.33
N HIS A 812 15.69 -1.51 15.69
CA HIS A 812 16.89 -1.18 14.92
C HIS A 812 18.21 -1.27 15.71
N THR A 813 18.20 -1.28 17.05
CA THR A 813 19.41 -1.36 17.88
C THR A 813 20.15 -2.69 17.76
N VAL A 814 19.53 -3.73 17.21
CA VAL A 814 20.18 -5.02 16.91
C VAL A 814 21.28 -4.85 15.85
N ASP A 815 21.11 -3.93 14.90
CA ASP A 815 22.13 -3.62 13.89
C ASP A 815 23.31 -2.88 14.52
N VAL A 816 23.08 -2.06 15.55
CA VAL A 816 24.14 -1.38 16.31
C VAL A 816 25.01 -2.41 17.04
N TYR A 817 24.38 -3.42 17.65
CA TYR A 817 25.09 -4.55 18.25
C TYR A 817 25.92 -5.32 17.22
N ALA A 818 25.31 -5.68 16.09
CA ALA A 818 25.99 -6.40 15.02
C ALA A 818 27.16 -5.59 14.43
N PHE A 819 27.01 -4.26 14.31
CA PHE A 819 28.09 -3.36 13.96
C PHE A 819 29.23 -3.40 14.98
N GLY A 820 28.96 -3.42 16.29
CA GLY A 820 30.00 -3.55 17.32
C GLY A 820 30.86 -4.81 17.13
N ILE A 821 30.22 -5.95 16.84
CA ILE A 821 30.91 -7.21 16.54
C ILE A 821 31.69 -7.11 15.21
N LEU A 822 31.09 -6.54 14.17
CA LEU A 822 31.77 -6.30 12.88
C LEU A 822 33.01 -5.40 13.06
N PHE A 823 32.88 -4.35 13.86
CA PHE A 823 33.94 -3.37 14.11
C PHE A 823 35.11 -3.99 14.87
N TRP A 824 34.87 -5.00 15.71
CA TRP A 824 35.93 -5.82 16.30
C TRP A 824 36.80 -6.51 15.24
N TYR A 825 36.18 -7.12 14.22
CA TYR A 825 36.92 -7.74 13.10
C TYR A 825 37.66 -6.71 12.26
N ILE A 826 37.02 -5.57 12.00
CA ILE A 826 37.65 -4.45 11.32
C ILE A 826 38.89 -4.00 12.12
N CYS A 827 38.81 -3.85 13.44
CA CYS A 827 39.95 -3.45 14.28
C CYS A 827 41.05 -4.52 14.38
N SER A 828 40.70 -5.80 14.44
CA SER A 828 41.66 -6.92 14.49
C SER A 828 42.40 -7.15 13.18
N ASN A 829 41.88 -6.62 12.07
CA ASN A 829 42.39 -6.86 10.72
C ASN A 829 42.51 -8.35 10.43
N GLY A 830 41.55 -9.14 10.90
CA GLY A 830 41.61 -10.60 10.90
C GLY A 830 40.24 -11.23 10.72
N ILE A 831 40.27 -12.54 10.45
CA ILE A 831 39.07 -13.37 10.21
C ILE A 831 38.95 -14.51 11.24
N LYS A 832 39.84 -14.55 12.23
CA LYS A 832 39.80 -15.55 13.30
C LYS A 832 38.64 -15.22 14.23
N LEU A 833 37.88 -16.25 14.60
CA LEU A 833 36.81 -16.12 15.59
C LEU A 833 37.41 -15.64 16.93
N PRO A 834 36.75 -14.74 17.67
CA PRO A 834 37.19 -14.35 19.01
C PRO A 834 37.33 -15.58 19.91
N ASN A 835 38.39 -15.67 20.69
CA ASN A 835 38.67 -16.80 21.58
C ASN A 835 37.50 -17.03 22.56
N ASN A 836 36.87 -15.96 23.04
CA ASN A 836 35.71 -16.05 23.92
C ASN A 836 34.50 -16.75 23.28
N PHE A 837 34.41 -16.73 21.95
CA PHE A 837 33.37 -17.41 21.17
C PHE A 837 33.83 -18.78 20.67
N ASP A 838 35.11 -18.94 20.34
CA ASP A 838 35.70 -20.19 19.82
C ASP A 838 35.60 -21.36 20.79
N VAL A 839 35.60 -21.08 22.10
CA VAL A 839 35.36 -22.08 23.16
C VAL A 839 33.92 -22.59 23.24
N CYS A 840 32.99 -22.06 22.43
CA CYS A 840 31.59 -22.49 22.43
C CYS A 840 31.38 -23.64 21.45
N SER A 841 31.04 -24.81 21.99
CA SER A 841 30.84 -26.04 21.18
C SER A 841 29.57 -26.03 20.32
N SER A 842 28.59 -25.18 20.61
CA SER A 842 27.35 -25.06 19.85
C SER A 842 26.80 -23.63 19.85
N LYS A 843 25.83 -23.37 18.97
CA LYS A 843 25.09 -22.10 18.92
C LYS A 843 24.36 -21.82 20.25
N ASP A 844 23.76 -22.85 20.87
CA ASP A 844 23.07 -22.71 22.15
C ASP A 844 24.02 -22.32 23.30
N VAL A 845 25.21 -22.90 23.32
CA VAL A 845 26.25 -22.55 24.30
C VAL A 845 26.72 -21.11 24.10
N LEU A 846 26.96 -20.72 22.85
CA LEU A 846 27.31 -19.34 22.51
C LEU A 846 26.23 -18.37 23.00
N TRP A 847 24.96 -18.67 22.74
CA TRP A 847 23.84 -17.80 23.15
C TRP A 847 23.71 -17.68 24.66
N SER A 848 23.82 -18.79 25.40
CA SER A 848 23.80 -18.78 26.86
C SER A 848 24.91 -17.88 27.41
N LYS A 849 26.12 -17.98 26.85
CA LYS A 849 27.26 -17.13 27.22
C LYS A 849 27.05 -15.66 26.83
N VAL A 850 26.52 -15.36 25.65
CA VAL A 850 26.21 -13.98 25.22
C VAL A 850 25.17 -13.33 26.14
N LYS A 851 24.15 -14.08 26.58
CA LYS A 851 23.17 -13.64 27.58
C LYS A 851 23.79 -13.39 28.95
N GLN A 852 24.83 -14.14 29.32
CA GLN A 852 25.63 -13.92 30.53
C GLN A 852 26.62 -12.75 30.40
N GLY A 853 26.64 -12.04 29.26
CA GLY A 853 27.50 -10.87 29.03
C GLY A 853 28.84 -11.18 28.37
N ILE A 854 29.09 -12.42 27.93
CA ILE A 854 30.32 -12.74 27.18
C ILE A 854 30.35 -11.97 25.85
N ARG A 855 31.50 -11.37 25.55
CA ARG A 855 31.79 -10.59 24.34
C ARG A 855 33.18 -10.96 23.81
N PRO A 856 33.53 -10.59 22.56
CA PRO A 856 34.89 -10.73 22.04
C PRO A 856 35.93 -10.10 22.98
N GLU A 857 37.09 -10.73 23.12
CA GLU A 857 38.18 -10.25 23.95
C GLU A 857 38.83 -8.97 23.39
N ARG A 858 39.39 -8.12 24.26
CA ARG A 858 40.21 -6.99 23.82
C ARG A 858 41.59 -7.49 23.38
N LEU A 859 42.00 -7.14 22.16
CA LEU A 859 43.34 -7.44 21.65
C LEU A 859 44.32 -6.29 21.94
N ASN A 860 45.60 -6.60 22.12
CA ASN A 860 46.65 -5.63 22.49
C ASN A 860 46.84 -4.51 21.45
N ASN A 861 46.49 -4.76 20.19
CA ASN A 861 46.64 -3.82 19.09
C ASN A 861 45.44 -2.88 18.91
N PHE A 862 44.45 -2.90 19.83
CA PHE A 862 43.25 -2.07 19.71
C PHE A 862 43.48 -0.69 20.34
N PRO A 863 43.27 0.40 19.58
CA PRO A 863 43.20 1.74 20.15
C PRO A 863 42.08 1.82 21.20
N ASP A 864 42.33 2.56 22.30
CA ASP A 864 41.34 2.74 23.38
C ASP A 864 40.01 3.30 22.86
N GLU A 865 40.08 4.30 21.97
CA GLU A 865 38.90 4.93 21.38
C GLU A 865 38.06 3.92 20.56
N CYS A 866 38.71 3.02 19.81
CA CYS A 866 38.01 1.97 19.07
C CYS A 866 37.35 0.95 20.01
N TRP A 867 38.04 0.56 21.09
CA TRP A 867 37.51 -0.36 22.09
C TRP A 867 36.29 0.23 22.82
N GLU A 868 36.32 1.51 23.18
CA GLU A 868 35.19 2.20 23.80
C GLU A 868 33.96 2.20 22.89
N ILE A 869 34.14 2.48 21.60
CA ILE A 869 33.05 2.49 20.60
C ILE A 869 32.41 1.10 20.50
N MET A 870 33.18 0.05 20.19
CA MET A 870 32.60 -1.30 20.04
C MET A 870 31.97 -1.80 21.35
N SER A 871 32.56 -1.42 22.49
CA SER A 871 32.04 -1.79 23.81
C SER A 871 30.66 -1.22 24.11
N LYS A 872 30.42 0.03 23.71
CA LYS A 872 29.10 0.67 23.82
C LYS A 872 28.11 0.13 22.79
N CYS A 873 28.56 -0.19 21.59
CA CYS A 873 27.69 -0.73 20.54
C CYS A 873 27.06 -2.08 20.91
N TRP A 874 27.78 -2.97 21.62
CA TRP A 874 27.29 -4.30 21.99
C TRP A 874 26.78 -4.41 23.45
N ASP A 875 26.35 -3.28 24.03
CA ASP A 875 25.79 -3.23 25.39
C ASP A 875 24.61 -4.21 25.53
N PRO A 876 24.51 -4.95 26.66
CA PRO A 876 23.39 -5.85 26.91
C PRO A 876 22.02 -5.17 26.85
N GLN A 877 21.91 -3.90 27.25
CA GLN A 877 20.68 -3.13 27.23
C GLN A 877 20.57 -2.36 25.90
N PRO A 878 19.55 -2.65 25.06
CA PRO A 878 19.34 -1.94 23.79
C PRO A 878 19.33 -0.41 23.92
N SER A 879 18.70 0.11 24.97
CA SER A 879 18.56 1.54 25.23
C SER A 879 19.86 2.25 25.65
N GLN A 880 20.91 1.50 25.99
CA GLN A 880 22.23 2.07 26.34
C GLN A 880 23.18 2.11 25.14
N ARG A 881 22.79 1.53 24.00
CA ARG A 881 23.60 1.55 22.78
C ARG A 881 23.55 2.95 22.16
N PRO A 882 24.68 3.45 21.64
CA PRO A 882 24.74 4.79 21.06
C PRO A 882 23.95 4.85 19.75
N TYR A 883 23.43 6.03 19.44
CA TYR A 883 22.93 6.30 18.10
C TYR A 883 24.08 6.21 17.09
N LEU A 884 23.82 5.68 15.90
CA LEU A 884 24.83 5.52 14.84
C LEU A 884 25.48 6.87 14.45
N GLY A 885 24.78 7.99 14.61
CA GLY A 885 25.36 9.33 14.40
C GLY A 885 26.47 9.68 15.37
N GLU A 886 26.35 9.27 16.64
CA GLU A 886 27.41 9.46 17.65
C GLU A 886 28.62 8.57 17.36
N VAL A 887 28.37 7.35 16.87
CA VAL A 887 29.43 6.43 16.45
C VAL A 887 30.20 7.01 15.27
N GLN A 888 29.50 7.55 14.28
CA GLN A 888 30.10 8.19 13.11
C GLN A 888 31.05 9.33 13.52
N GLU A 889 30.59 10.25 14.37
CA GLU A 889 31.40 11.40 14.81
C GLU A 889 32.70 10.94 15.50
N LYS A 890 32.63 9.89 16.33
CA LYS A 890 33.83 9.34 16.98
C LYS A 890 34.79 8.70 15.98
N LEU A 891 34.30 7.97 14.98
CA LEU A 891 35.13 7.37 13.93
C LEU A 891 35.80 8.43 13.04
N GLU A 892 35.09 9.51 12.70
CA GLU A 892 35.63 10.64 11.95
C GLU A 892 36.77 11.33 12.72
N ARG A 893 36.63 11.49 14.04
CA ARG A 893 37.70 12.01 14.89
C ARG A 893 38.93 11.09 14.88
N ILE A 894 38.75 9.77 15.00
CA ILE A 894 39.85 8.79 14.93
C ILE A 894 40.57 8.88 13.58
N LEU A 895 39.81 8.97 12.49
CA LEU A 895 40.35 9.11 11.14
C LEU A 895 41.18 10.40 10.98
N SER A 896 40.65 11.54 11.44
CA SER A 896 41.34 12.83 11.36
C SER A 896 42.67 12.86 12.14
N LYS A 897 42.75 12.17 13.29
CA LYS A 897 44.00 12.01 14.06
C LYS A 897 45.03 11.18 13.29
N THR A 898 44.57 10.14 12.59
CA THR A 898 45.43 9.27 11.79
C THR A 898 46.05 10.06 10.62
N ASN A 899 45.26 10.90 9.94
CA ASN A 899 45.73 11.70 8.81
C ASN A 899 46.73 12.80 9.22
N LYS A 900 46.58 13.36 10.42
CA LYS A 900 47.54 14.33 10.97
C LYS A 900 48.91 13.70 11.31
N ASN A 901 48.93 12.43 11.70
CA ASN A 901 50.17 11.72 12.05
C ASN A 901 50.96 11.21 10.81
N VAL A 902 50.42 11.35 9.60
CA VAL A 902 51.11 11.01 8.33
C VAL A 902 51.73 12.25 7.67
N LEU A 903 51.33 13.46 8.09
CA LEU A 903 51.82 14.75 7.57
C LEU A 903 52.92 15.40 8.45
N CYS A 904 53.30 14.74 9.54
CA CYS A 904 54.47 15.05 10.38
C CYS A 904 55.47 13.90 10.24
#